data_AF-A0A8T2E316-F1
#
_entry.id   AF-A0A8T2E316-F1
#
_cell.length_a   1.000
_cell.length_b   1.000
_cell.length_c   1.000
_cell.angle_alpha   90.00
_cell.angle_beta   90.00
_cell.angle_gamma   90.00
#
_symmetry.space_group_name_H-M   'P 1'
#
loop_
_entity.id
_entity.type
_entity.pdbx_description
1 polymer ?
#
loop_
_entity_poly.entity_id
_entity_poly.type
_entity_poly.pdbx_seq_one_letter_code
_entity_poly.pdbx_strand_id
1 'polypeptide(L)'
;MHGRPRNASKPEEEAASAAKAVQLRSLQSQFMTNHHDKIYTNEAIELSTKLLEINPEAYTAWNYRKLAVEDRLARIEPDPNLVSAILDEELRVVESALRQNFKSYGAWHHRKWVLSKGHSSVGNELRLLEKFQKLDSRNFHAWNYRRFVVELTNRSEQDELQYTDDMINNNFSNYSAWHNRSVLLSSLLAQNADGFMPNIKIPEEYDFVHSAIFTEPDDQSGWFYHLWLLDQTLNVETPLLTSSWPSHGSSIILSGAGCLSGSSSMFTTFCSESGSFPLILYFDQAVGGVSSSTVTIDSELKGNEGLVWEPIPNKNSQVSCVWVARLKYVSSDPCEYKVKIRVGNSPGIVSSRGYNFNAPYEFVFTAHVHDTVEDSQEGIVSWTDGFDIWDAKSKDLNSLVTLDRLNAEMDFKWRQEAIDSEVECFGILPDSKIGKLTLARLLMAREAMVSDDAVKGVHYEEILQLYNDLMALDSSHYQYYKDEHSKAFLHKVTSSSESLSRHLLRYRDMNNLVCLRLNNLSLSRIASVEKLLFVQMLDLSHNELHSTEGLEAMQLLSCLNLSHNRIRSFSALDSLRHVKQLKVLDVSHNHIGKHSVDTTRYLCSSPLSNSELGQDDVGKQNPGLVTKYWDAYCVLRDLNLKQLDIAGNEIAGEEFSSFVLQVVPKLVWLDGQKKLGN
;
A
#
# COMPACT_ATOMS: atom_id res chain seq x y z
N MET A 1 -20.04 28.69 6.17
CA MET A 1 -20.60 27.33 5.98
C MET A 1 -20.60 26.53 7.29
N HIS A 2 -19.52 26.53 8.07
CA HIS A 2 -19.44 25.72 9.31
C HIS A 2 -19.89 26.47 10.57
N GLY A 3 -20.38 25.74 11.56
CA GLY A 3 -20.64 26.24 12.92
C GLY A 3 -21.75 27.28 13.06
N ARG A 4 -22.54 27.57 12.00
CA ARG A 4 -23.66 28.50 12.08
C ARG A 4 -24.89 27.76 12.64
N PRO A 5 -25.37 28.11 13.85
CA PRO A 5 -26.62 27.56 14.36
C PRO A 5 -27.76 27.92 13.40
N ARG A 6 -28.64 26.95 13.10
CA ARG A 6 -29.85 27.22 12.32
C ARG A 6 -30.88 27.90 13.23
N ASN A 7 -30.76 29.21 13.38
CA ASN A 7 -31.74 30.04 14.06
C ASN A 7 -32.61 30.77 13.03
N ALA A 8 -33.88 31.00 13.36
CA ALA A 8 -34.73 31.89 12.57
C ALA A 8 -34.14 33.31 12.63
N SER A 9 -33.84 33.89 11.47
CA SER A 9 -33.24 35.22 11.36
C SER A 9 -34.25 36.29 11.81
N LYS A 10 -33.79 37.21 12.66
CA LYS A 10 -34.60 38.39 13.02
C LYS A 10 -34.57 39.38 11.84
N PRO A 11 -35.64 40.17 11.61
CA PRO A 11 -35.68 41.15 10.52
C PRO A 11 -34.49 42.15 10.53
N GLU A 12 -34.02 42.52 11.72
CA GLU A 12 -32.84 43.40 11.89
C GLU A 12 -31.53 42.73 11.43
N GLU A 13 -31.37 41.43 11.68
CA GLU A 13 -30.20 40.65 11.26
C GLU A 13 -30.18 40.44 9.73
N GLU A 14 -31.35 40.25 9.12
CA GLU A 14 -31.49 40.18 7.67
C GLU A 14 -31.15 41.51 6.99
N ALA A 15 -31.66 42.61 7.53
CA ALA A 15 -31.34 43.95 7.04
C ALA A 15 -29.84 44.25 7.15
N ALA A 16 -29.20 43.92 8.28
CA ALA A 16 -27.75 44.06 8.46
C ALA A 16 -26.95 43.18 7.50
N SER A 17 -27.36 41.92 7.29
CA SER A 17 -26.74 41.01 6.33
C SER A 17 -26.87 41.52 4.88
N ALA A 18 -28.03 42.03 4.51
CA ALA A 18 -28.28 42.62 3.19
C ALA A 18 -27.41 43.87 2.95
N ALA A 19 -27.30 44.76 3.95
CA ALA A 19 -26.43 45.92 3.89
C ALA A 19 -24.96 45.52 3.70
N LYS A 20 -24.47 44.54 4.47
CA LYS A 20 -23.12 43.98 4.33
C LYS A 20 -22.88 43.37 2.94
N ALA A 21 -23.87 42.67 2.38
CA ALA A 21 -23.79 42.10 1.04
C ALA A 21 -23.74 43.18 -0.05
N VAL A 22 -24.49 44.28 0.09
CA VAL A 22 -24.43 45.42 -0.84
C VAL A 22 -23.04 46.07 -0.81
N GLN A 23 -22.51 46.33 0.38
CA GLN A 23 -21.16 46.88 0.53
C GLN A 23 -20.09 45.97 -0.12
N LEU A 24 -20.16 44.66 0.15
CA LEU A 24 -19.22 43.69 -0.42
C LEU A 24 -19.30 43.65 -1.95
N ARG A 25 -20.51 43.65 -2.53
CA ARG A 25 -20.69 43.67 -3.99
C ARG A 25 -20.12 44.93 -4.64
N SER A 26 -20.30 46.09 -3.99
CA SER A 26 -19.73 47.36 -4.46
C SER A 26 -18.19 47.30 -4.47
N LEU A 27 -17.59 46.83 -3.37
CA LEU A 27 -16.14 46.64 -3.27
C LEU A 27 -15.62 45.65 -4.32
N GLN A 28 -16.29 44.51 -4.49
CA GLN A 28 -15.92 43.51 -5.50
C GLN A 28 -15.98 44.08 -6.92
N SER A 29 -17.01 44.85 -7.25
CA SER A 29 -17.16 45.43 -8.60
C SER A 29 -16.02 46.40 -8.90
N GLN A 30 -15.73 47.31 -7.97
CA GLN A 30 -14.62 48.27 -8.11
C GLN A 30 -13.26 47.57 -8.17
N PHE A 31 -13.05 46.56 -7.33
CA PHE A 31 -11.86 45.71 -7.37
C PHE A 31 -11.69 45.04 -8.74
N MET A 32 -12.77 44.46 -9.28
CA MET A 32 -12.70 43.78 -10.58
C MET A 32 -12.37 44.75 -11.70
N THR A 33 -12.91 45.98 -11.71
CA THR A 33 -12.50 47.00 -12.68
C THR A 33 -10.99 47.28 -12.59
N ASN A 34 -10.47 47.58 -11.39
CA ASN A 34 -9.04 47.83 -11.20
C ASN A 34 -8.17 46.63 -11.63
N HIS A 35 -8.62 45.40 -11.36
CA HIS A 35 -7.93 44.19 -11.78
C HIS A 35 -7.89 44.03 -13.30
N HIS A 36 -9.03 44.21 -14.00
CA HIS A 36 -9.07 44.07 -15.47
C HIS A 36 -8.21 45.15 -16.16
N ASP A 37 -8.24 46.37 -15.63
CA ASP A 37 -7.52 47.52 -16.18
C ASP A 37 -6.06 47.60 -15.69
N LYS A 38 -5.62 46.66 -14.84
CA LYS A 38 -4.26 46.59 -14.26
C LYS A 38 -3.83 47.88 -13.53
N ILE A 39 -4.75 48.46 -12.77
CA ILE A 39 -4.55 49.74 -12.06
C ILE A 39 -3.99 49.47 -10.66
N TYR A 40 -2.70 49.74 -10.41
CA TYR A 40 -2.05 49.48 -9.11
C TYR A 40 -1.79 50.73 -8.26
N THR A 41 -2.72 51.69 -8.25
CA THR A 41 -2.57 52.88 -7.39
C THR A 41 -2.77 52.54 -5.91
N ASN A 42 -2.35 53.43 -5.00
CA ASN A 42 -2.54 53.25 -3.57
C ASN A 42 -4.03 53.07 -3.21
N GLU A 43 -4.93 53.79 -3.88
CA GLU A 43 -6.37 53.67 -3.68
C GLU A 43 -6.89 52.30 -4.11
N ALA A 44 -6.39 51.76 -5.22
CA ALA A 44 -6.77 50.45 -5.72
C ALA A 44 -6.27 49.32 -4.80
N ILE A 45 -5.06 49.45 -4.25
CA ILE A 45 -4.49 48.52 -3.27
C ILE A 45 -5.27 48.57 -1.95
N GLU A 46 -5.59 49.77 -1.46
CA GLU A 46 -6.38 49.96 -0.24
C GLU A 46 -7.81 49.39 -0.38
N LEU A 47 -8.40 49.53 -1.56
CA LEU A 47 -9.69 48.90 -1.87
C LEU A 47 -9.60 47.37 -1.81
N SER A 48 -8.51 46.79 -2.33
CA SER A 48 -8.23 45.36 -2.20
C SER A 48 -7.99 44.94 -0.75
N THR A 49 -7.37 45.78 0.09
CA THR A 49 -7.20 45.53 1.53
C THR A 49 -8.56 45.37 2.19
N LYS A 50 -9.45 46.35 2.03
CA LYS A 50 -10.82 46.32 2.59
C LYS A 50 -11.61 45.10 2.14
N LEU A 51 -11.47 44.70 0.89
CA LEU A 51 -12.11 43.50 0.37
C LEU A 51 -11.62 42.24 1.12
N LEU A 52 -10.32 42.10 1.32
CA LEU A 52 -9.70 40.94 1.97
C LEU A 52 -9.95 40.92 3.49
N GLU A 53 -10.07 42.08 4.14
CA GLU A 53 -10.49 42.16 5.54
C GLU A 53 -11.91 41.63 5.76
N ILE A 54 -12.80 41.82 4.78
CA ILE A 54 -14.18 41.30 4.85
C ILE A 54 -14.23 39.84 4.38
N ASN A 55 -13.50 39.50 3.32
CA ASN A 55 -13.48 38.17 2.71
C ASN A 55 -12.06 37.72 2.35
N PRO A 56 -11.35 37.09 3.31
CA PRO A 56 -10.02 36.51 3.08
C PRO A 56 -9.98 35.39 2.02
N GLU A 57 -11.12 34.82 1.64
CA GLU A 57 -11.21 33.75 0.63
C GLU A 57 -11.24 34.27 -0.82
N ALA A 58 -11.11 35.58 -1.04
CA ALA A 58 -11.04 36.15 -2.39
C ALA A 58 -9.64 35.91 -3.01
N TYR A 59 -9.38 34.70 -3.52
CA TYR A 59 -8.10 34.32 -4.12
C TYR A 59 -7.60 35.27 -5.22
N THR A 60 -8.51 35.76 -6.07
CA THR A 60 -8.17 36.74 -7.12
C THR A 60 -7.62 38.03 -6.53
N ALA A 61 -8.13 38.48 -5.38
CA ALA A 61 -7.62 39.67 -4.71
C ALA A 61 -6.21 39.45 -4.15
N TRP A 62 -5.92 38.28 -3.56
CA TRP A 62 -4.54 37.95 -3.15
C TRP A 62 -3.58 37.92 -4.35
N ASN A 63 -3.97 37.33 -5.47
CA ASN A 63 -3.13 37.30 -6.67
C ASN A 63 -2.91 38.70 -7.26
N TYR A 64 -3.97 39.52 -7.30
CA TYR A 64 -3.87 40.92 -7.69
C TYR A 64 -2.88 41.69 -6.81
N ARG A 65 -2.90 41.47 -5.48
CA ARG A 65 -1.93 42.11 -4.58
C ARG A 65 -0.49 41.72 -4.88
N LYS A 66 -0.22 40.45 -5.21
CA LYS A 66 1.14 40.03 -5.60
C LYS A 66 1.63 40.81 -6.82
N LEU A 67 0.77 40.96 -7.84
CA LEU A 67 1.08 41.76 -9.03
C LEU A 67 1.30 43.25 -8.69
N ALA A 68 0.46 43.81 -7.82
CA ALA A 68 0.58 45.19 -7.37
C ALA A 68 1.88 45.44 -6.59
N VAL A 69 2.29 44.49 -5.73
CA VAL A 69 3.56 44.53 -5.01
C VAL A 69 4.73 44.44 -5.98
N GLU A 70 4.69 43.53 -6.95
CA GLU A 70 5.74 43.38 -7.97
C GLU A 70 5.88 44.66 -8.83
N ASP A 71 4.76 45.28 -9.22
CA ASP A 71 4.76 46.58 -9.92
C ASP A 71 5.33 47.71 -9.04
N ARG A 72 4.96 47.78 -7.75
CA ARG A 72 5.53 48.77 -6.82
C ARG A 72 7.04 48.59 -6.67
N LEU A 73 7.50 47.35 -6.49
CA LEU A 73 8.93 47.03 -6.35
C LEU A 73 9.73 47.37 -7.61
N ALA A 74 9.14 47.20 -8.80
CA ALA A 74 9.78 47.57 -10.06
C ALA A 74 9.92 49.09 -10.27
N ARG A 75 9.11 49.91 -9.59
CA ARG A 75 9.09 51.38 -9.72
C ARG A 75 9.98 52.11 -8.73
N ILE A 76 10.38 51.47 -7.64
CA ILE A 76 11.27 52.06 -6.64
C ILE A 76 12.73 51.75 -6.97
N GLU A 77 13.64 52.60 -6.50
CA GLU A 77 15.06 52.25 -6.49
C GLU A 77 15.29 51.05 -5.56
N PRO A 78 16.29 50.19 -5.84
CA PRO A 78 16.58 48.99 -5.06
C PRO A 78 17.21 49.33 -3.69
N ASP A 79 16.48 50.04 -2.84
CA ASP A 79 16.79 50.26 -1.44
C ASP A 79 16.15 49.14 -0.59
N PRO A 80 16.96 48.30 0.09
CA PRO A 80 16.46 47.24 0.97
C PRO A 80 15.43 47.69 2.01
N ASN A 81 15.55 48.92 2.52
CA ASN A 81 14.63 49.44 3.54
C ASN A 81 13.23 49.71 2.96
N LEU A 82 13.17 50.28 1.75
CA LEU A 82 11.90 50.53 1.06
C LEU A 82 11.22 49.22 0.65
N VAL A 83 11.99 48.25 0.17
CA VAL A 83 11.49 46.91 -0.17
C VAL A 83 10.91 46.23 1.08
N SER A 84 11.63 46.27 2.20
CA SER A 84 11.17 45.72 3.48
C SER A 84 9.88 46.38 3.96
N ALA A 85 9.78 47.72 3.87
CA ALA A 85 8.58 48.45 4.28
C ALA A 85 7.32 48.06 3.48
N ILE A 86 7.44 47.84 2.16
CA ILE A 86 6.32 47.40 1.31
C ILE A 86 5.87 45.98 1.69
N LEU A 87 6.81 45.08 1.93
CA LEU A 87 6.50 43.70 2.29
C LEU A 87 5.93 43.59 3.70
N ASP A 88 6.43 44.40 4.65
CA ASP A 88 5.89 44.48 6.01
C ASP A 88 4.46 45.06 6.04
N GLU A 89 4.13 45.95 5.12
CA GLU A 89 2.74 46.42 4.91
C GLU A 89 1.83 45.24 4.52
N GLU A 90 2.27 44.38 3.59
CA GLU A 90 1.51 43.17 3.21
C GLU A 90 1.33 42.21 4.38
N LEU A 91 2.35 42.03 5.23
CA LEU A 91 2.22 41.19 6.43
C LEU A 91 1.14 41.68 7.38
N ARG A 92 0.91 43.00 7.48
CA ARG A 92 -0.18 43.58 8.30
C ARG A 92 -1.55 43.32 7.68
N VAL A 93 -1.67 43.42 6.35
CA VAL A 93 -2.91 43.09 5.63
C VAL A 93 -3.28 41.62 5.84
N VAL A 94 -2.31 40.72 5.73
CA VAL A 94 -2.51 39.30 6.03
C VAL A 94 -2.91 39.09 7.49
N GLU A 95 -2.27 39.77 8.45
CA GLU A 95 -2.65 39.64 9.87
C GLU A 95 -4.10 40.07 10.11
N SER A 96 -4.54 41.18 9.50
CA SER A 96 -5.93 41.64 9.55
C SER A 96 -6.89 40.59 8.98
N ALA A 97 -6.58 40.04 7.80
CA ALA A 97 -7.37 38.99 7.17
C ALA A 97 -7.44 37.70 8.01
N LEU A 98 -6.33 37.29 8.64
CA LEU A 98 -6.30 36.11 9.51
C LEU A 98 -7.07 36.31 10.82
N ARG A 99 -7.18 37.55 11.32
CA ARG A 99 -8.10 37.84 12.45
C ARG A 99 -9.56 37.61 12.07
N GLN A 100 -9.93 37.91 10.82
CA GLN A 100 -11.27 37.64 10.30
C GLN A 100 -11.52 36.15 10.03
N ASN A 101 -10.55 35.46 9.41
CA ASN A 101 -10.60 34.02 9.17
C ASN A 101 -9.20 33.41 9.29
N PHE A 102 -8.89 32.87 10.47
CA PHE A 102 -7.58 32.25 10.75
C PHE A 102 -7.37 30.90 10.04
N LYS A 103 -8.40 30.40 9.33
CA LYS A 103 -8.36 29.20 8.50
C LYS A 103 -8.33 29.54 6.99
N SER A 104 -7.95 30.76 6.63
CA SER A 104 -7.91 31.19 5.24
C SER A 104 -6.66 30.69 4.52
N TYR A 105 -6.86 29.84 3.50
CA TYR A 105 -5.76 29.36 2.65
C TYR A 105 -5.06 30.52 1.93
N GLY A 106 -5.84 31.44 1.36
CA GLY A 106 -5.32 32.59 0.62
C GLY A 106 -4.39 33.46 1.47
N ALA A 107 -4.82 33.79 2.69
CA ALA A 107 -4.03 34.63 3.60
C ALA A 107 -2.73 33.96 4.05
N TRP A 108 -2.77 32.69 4.48
CA TRP A 108 -1.57 31.94 4.87
C TRP A 108 -0.59 31.76 3.70
N HIS A 109 -1.10 31.46 2.50
CA HIS A 109 -0.28 31.34 1.31
C HIS A 109 0.37 32.68 0.93
N HIS A 110 -0.37 33.79 0.99
CA HIS A 110 0.19 35.12 0.72
C HIS A 110 1.29 35.47 1.72
N ARG A 111 1.11 35.16 3.02
CA ARG A 111 2.16 35.36 4.04
C ARG A 111 3.46 34.64 3.70
N LYS A 112 3.38 33.35 3.33
CA LYS A 112 4.55 32.56 2.89
C LYS A 112 5.23 33.19 1.69
N TRP A 113 4.44 33.64 0.71
CA TRP A 113 4.97 34.32 -0.47
C TRP A 113 5.72 35.60 -0.11
N VAL A 114 5.17 36.44 0.78
CA VAL A 114 5.86 37.66 1.25
C VAL A 114 7.18 37.32 1.92
N LEU A 115 7.20 36.38 2.88
CA LEU A 115 8.43 35.99 3.58
C LEU A 115 9.47 35.35 2.66
N SER A 116 9.05 34.60 1.64
CA SER A 116 9.96 33.98 0.67
C SER A 116 10.78 35.00 -0.14
N LYS A 117 10.39 36.28 -0.14
CA LYS A 117 11.18 37.36 -0.76
C LYS A 117 12.42 37.73 0.05
N GLY A 118 12.55 37.31 1.31
CA GLY A 118 13.78 37.43 2.10
C GLY A 118 14.10 38.81 2.69
N HIS A 119 13.16 39.77 2.62
CA HIS A 119 13.38 41.15 3.09
C HIS A 119 12.63 41.53 4.38
N SER A 120 11.68 40.71 4.82
CA SER A 120 10.91 40.93 6.05
C SER A 120 11.50 40.17 7.23
N SER A 121 11.33 40.71 8.44
CA SER A 121 11.81 40.05 9.67
C SER A 121 10.96 38.83 10.03
N VAL A 122 11.60 37.68 10.18
CA VAL A 122 10.98 36.42 10.61
C VAL A 122 10.83 36.30 12.13
N GLY A 123 11.48 37.16 12.92
CA GLY A 123 11.56 37.04 14.38
C GLY A 123 10.21 37.17 15.10
N ASN A 124 9.20 37.75 14.47
CA ASN A 124 7.86 37.89 15.02
C ASN A 124 6.91 36.73 14.65
N GLU A 125 7.29 35.87 13.72
CA GLU A 125 6.39 34.85 13.14
C GLU A 125 6.07 33.74 14.13
N LEU A 126 7.06 33.27 14.90
CA LEU A 126 6.83 32.27 15.95
C LEU A 126 5.89 32.80 17.04
N ARG A 127 6.02 34.07 17.41
CA ARG A 127 5.12 34.73 18.38
C ARG A 127 3.69 34.89 17.83
N LEU A 128 3.55 35.11 16.52
CA LEU A 128 2.24 35.13 15.87
C LEU A 128 1.59 33.75 15.92
N LEU A 129 2.37 32.71 15.62
CA LEU A 129 1.94 31.31 15.68
C LEU A 129 1.48 30.90 17.08
N GLU A 130 2.22 31.28 18.11
CA GLU A 130 1.81 31.04 19.51
C GLU A 130 0.41 31.60 19.82
N LYS A 131 0.06 32.78 19.29
CA LYS A 131 -1.27 33.36 19.48
C LYS A 131 -2.34 32.52 18.79
N PHE A 132 -2.11 32.09 17.55
CA PHE A 132 -3.08 31.28 16.81
C PHE A 132 -3.23 29.88 17.40
N GLN A 133 -2.13 29.25 17.84
CA GLN A 133 -2.15 27.92 18.44
C GLN A 133 -2.75 27.93 19.86
N LYS A 134 -2.68 29.05 20.60
CA LYS A 134 -3.44 29.22 21.85
C LYS A 134 -4.95 29.34 21.61
N LEU A 135 -5.37 29.93 20.48
CA LEU A 135 -6.79 30.07 20.12
C LEU A 135 -7.38 28.77 19.56
N ASP A 136 -6.63 28.07 18.70
CA ASP A 136 -7.00 26.78 18.15
C ASP A 136 -5.72 25.95 17.96
N SER A 137 -5.41 25.12 18.95
CA SER A 137 -4.21 24.28 18.96
C SER A 137 -4.20 23.22 17.85
N ARG A 138 -5.35 22.97 17.22
CA ARG A 138 -5.55 22.02 16.11
C ARG A 138 -5.58 22.71 14.75
N ASN A 139 -5.28 24.01 14.68
CA ASN A 139 -5.24 24.73 13.42
C ASN A 139 -4.08 24.23 12.53
N PHE A 140 -4.37 23.31 11.62
CA PHE A 140 -3.37 22.72 10.74
C PHE A 140 -2.69 23.76 9.82
N HIS A 141 -3.34 24.88 9.51
CA HIS A 141 -2.70 25.96 8.75
C HIS A 141 -1.57 26.61 9.53
N ALA A 142 -1.77 26.84 10.84
CA ALA A 142 -0.75 27.38 11.72
C ALA A 142 0.41 26.39 11.87
N TRP A 143 0.13 25.09 12.05
CA TRP A 143 1.17 24.05 12.09
C TRP A 143 1.97 23.96 10.78
N ASN A 144 1.29 23.99 9.62
CA ASN A 144 1.96 24.03 8.32
C ASN A 144 2.82 25.29 8.15
N TYR A 145 2.33 26.44 8.59
CA TYR A 145 3.07 27.68 8.54
C TYR A 145 4.27 27.67 9.49
N ARG A 146 4.13 27.07 10.67
CA ARG A 146 5.22 26.89 11.63
C ARG A 146 6.38 26.12 11.02
N ARG A 147 6.11 24.99 10.35
CA ARG A 147 7.16 24.20 9.66
C ARG A 147 7.95 25.05 8.66
N PHE A 148 7.25 25.86 7.87
CA PHE A 148 7.89 26.81 6.94
C PHE A 148 8.75 27.87 7.66
N VAL A 149 8.25 28.44 8.76
CA VAL A 149 8.99 29.46 9.54
C VAL A 149 10.21 28.86 10.23
N VAL A 150 10.09 27.66 10.80
CA VAL A 150 11.18 26.92 11.45
C VAL A 150 12.33 26.71 10.46
N GLU A 151 12.04 26.24 9.26
CA GLU A 151 13.01 26.07 8.18
C GLU A 151 13.70 27.39 7.81
N LEU A 152 12.94 28.49 7.68
CA LEU A 152 13.53 29.81 7.41
C LEU A 152 14.41 30.36 8.53
N THR A 153 14.11 30.01 9.78
CA THR A 153 14.81 30.53 10.97
C THR A 153 16.00 29.66 11.41
N ASN A 154 16.23 28.52 10.75
CA ASN A 154 17.21 27.51 11.17
C ASN A 154 17.06 27.14 12.67
N ARG A 155 15.81 27.06 13.14
CA ARG A 155 15.52 26.64 14.51
C ARG A 155 15.82 25.14 14.64
N SER A 156 16.43 24.74 15.76
CA SER A 156 16.87 23.35 15.93
C SER A 156 15.67 22.40 16.04
N GLU A 157 15.86 21.16 15.60
CA GLU A 157 14.87 20.09 15.74
C GLU A 157 14.55 19.83 17.22
N GLN A 158 15.54 19.96 18.11
CA GLN A 158 15.36 19.81 19.55
C GLN A 158 14.42 20.88 20.14
N ASP A 159 14.53 22.13 19.69
CA ASP A 159 13.63 23.21 20.11
C ASP A 159 12.19 22.97 19.63
N GLU A 160 12.03 22.31 18.48
CA GLU A 160 10.71 21.96 17.96
C GLU A 160 10.13 20.70 18.60
N LEU A 161 10.95 19.72 18.97
CA LEU A 161 10.53 18.59 19.81
C LEU A 161 10.04 19.10 21.17
N GLN A 162 10.81 19.97 21.83
CA GLN A 162 10.38 20.60 23.08
C GLN A 162 9.07 21.37 22.91
N TYR A 163 8.89 22.07 21.79
CA TYR A 163 7.62 22.75 21.51
C TYR A 163 6.45 21.75 21.37
N THR A 164 6.67 20.59 20.75
CA THR A 164 5.64 19.54 20.73
C THR A 164 5.36 18.98 22.12
N ASP A 165 6.39 18.81 22.97
CA ASP A 165 6.23 18.37 24.36
C ASP A 165 5.35 19.34 25.15
N ASP A 166 5.65 20.64 25.06
CA ASP A 166 4.85 21.69 25.72
C ASP A 166 3.40 21.66 25.24
N MET A 167 3.17 21.46 23.94
CA MET A 167 1.81 21.42 23.37
C MET A 167 1.03 20.16 23.77
N ILE A 168 1.71 19.03 23.94
CA ILE A 168 1.12 17.75 24.38
C ILE A 168 0.84 17.79 25.88
N ASN A 169 1.79 18.23 26.70
CA ASN A 169 1.62 18.32 28.15
C ASN A 169 0.51 19.30 28.56
N ASN A 170 0.26 20.33 27.74
CA ASN A 170 -0.87 21.24 27.93
C ASN A 170 -2.22 20.62 27.52
N ASN A 171 -2.23 19.68 26.57
CA ASN A 171 -3.43 19.00 26.08
C ASN A 171 -3.06 17.70 25.35
N PHE A 172 -3.19 16.57 26.03
CA PHE A 172 -2.86 15.25 25.50
C PHE A 172 -3.68 14.89 24.25
N SER A 173 -4.90 15.43 24.13
CA SER A 173 -5.80 15.30 22.97
C SER A 173 -5.39 16.11 21.74
N ASN A 174 -4.19 16.70 21.71
CA ASN A 174 -3.71 17.49 20.58
C ASN A 174 -3.06 16.64 19.49
N TYR A 175 -3.88 16.04 18.62
CA TYR A 175 -3.42 15.28 17.46
C TYR A 175 -2.38 16.02 16.60
N SER A 176 -2.51 17.34 16.42
CA SER A 176 -1.57 18.10 15.59
C SER A 176 -0.17 18.15 16.19
N ALA A 177 -0.05 18.17 17.52
CA ALA A 177 1.24 18.14 18.20
C ALA A 177 1.90 16.75 18.08
N TRP A 178 1.15 15.68 18.34
CA TRP A 178 1.60 14.30 18.14
C TRP A 178 2.06 14.03 16.71
N HIS A 179 1.25 14.44 15.72
CA HIS A 179 1.61 14.31 14.31
C HIS A 179 2.86 15.12 13.95
N ASN A 180 3.01 16.34 14.46
CA ASN A 180 4.21 17.12 14.18
C ASN A 180 5.46 16.49 14.83
N ARG A 181 5.32 15.91 16.03
CA ARG A 181 6.38 15.16 16.70
C ARG A 181 6.80 13.94 15.88
N SER A 182 5.85 13.15 15.38
CA SER A 182 6.15 11.97 14.56
C SER A 182 6.90 12.36 13.28
N VAL A 183 6.53 13.47 12.64
CA VAL A 183 7.22 13.98 11.44
C VAL A 183 8.65 14.41 11.76
N LEU A 184 8.89 15.10 12.89
CA LEU A 184 10.23 15.51 13.32
C LEU A 184 11.12 14.29 13.60
N LEU A 185 10.62 13.34 14.38
CA LEU A 185 11.37 12.12 14.72
C LEU A 185 11.64 11.25 13.48
N SER A 186 10.68 11.11 12.57
CA SER A 186 10.91 10.42 11.29
C SER A 186 11.98 11.10 10.44
N SER A 187 12.05 12.44 10.45
CA SER A 187 13.11 13.18 9.77
C SER A 187 14.49 12.92 10.39
N LEU A 188 14.57 12.90 11.73
CA LEU A 188 15.81 12.61 12.45
C LEU A 188 16.30 11.18 12.20
N LEU A 189 15.38 10.21 12.20
CA LEU A 189 15.65 8.81 11.85
C LEU A 189 16.17 8.70 10.40
N ALA A 190 15.49 9.33 9.43
CA ALA A 190 15.87 9.26 8.02
C ALA A 190 17.25 9.91 7.73
N GLN A 191 17.64 10.92 8.50
CA GLN A 191 18.92 11.61 8.34
C GLN A 191 20.07 10.94 9.09
N ASN A 192 19.82 9.89 9.89
CA ASN A 192 20.79 9.35 10.85
C ASN A 192 21.46 10.45 11.66
N ALA A 193 20.66 11.40 12.17
CA ALA A 193 21.17 12.58 12.84
C ALA A 193 22.07 12.20 14.04
N ASP A 194 23.24 12.85 14.15
CA ASP A 194 24.19 12.60 15.22
C ASP A 194 23.50 12.69 16.60
N GLY A 195 23.55 11.59 17.36
CA GLY A 195 22.95 11.50 18.70
C GLY A 195 21.50 10.98 18.74
N PHE A 196 20.84 10.76 17.60
CA PHE A 196 19.57 10.04 17.58
C PHE A 196 19.81 8.52 17.59
N MET A 197 19.50 7.87 18.71
CA MET A 197 19.64 6.42 18.88
C MET A 197 18.25 5.77 18.95
N PRO A 198 17.78 5.07 17.90
CA PRO A 198 16.40 4.54 17.86
C PRO A 198 16.09 3.59 19.00
N ASN A 199 17.04 2.74 19.38
CA ASN A 199 16.92 1.77 20.48
C ASN A 199 16.84 2.41 21.87
N ILE A 200 17.10 3.73 21.98
CA ILE A 200 16.93 4.51 23.21
C ILE A 200 15.68 5.40 23.08
N LYS A 201 15.55 6.10 21.95
CA LYS A 201 14.49 7.09 21.73
C LYS A 201 13.11 6.49 21.53
N ILE A 202 12.97 5.36 20.84
CA ILE A 202 11.65 4.75 20.65
C ILE A 202 11.05 4.27 21.98
N PRO A 203 11.79 3.56 22.86
CA PRO A 203 11.31 3.27 24.21
C PRO A 203 10.90 4.50 25.03
N GLU A 204 11.70 5.58 25.03
CA GLU A 204 11.33 6.84 25.71
C GLU A 204 10.01 7.43 25.21
N GLU A 205 9.75 7.33 23.89
CA GLU A 205 8.51 7.81 23.29
C GLU A 205 7.29 6.93 23.60
N TYR A 206 7.48 5.62 23.82
CA TYR A 206 6.42 4.74 24.34
C TYR A 206 6.00 5.19 25.74
N ASP A 207 6.96 5.38 26.65
CA ASP A 207 6.69 5.87 28.01
C ASP A 207 5.96 7.23 27.99
N PHE A 208 6.35 8.10 27.06
CA PHE A 208 5.72 9.41 26.90
C PHE A 208 4.26 9.30 26.42
N VAL A 209 3.98 8.48 25.39
CA VAL A 209 2.61 8.33 24.88
C VAL A 209 1.71 7.56 25.84
N HIS A 210 2.25 6.64 26.62
CA HIS A 210 1.53 5.93 27.68
C HIS A 210 0.89 6.91 28.67
N SER A 211 1.63 7.95 29.06
CA SER A 211 1.10 8.99 29.96
C SER A 211 -0.18 9.63 29.40
N ALA A 212 -0.27 9.82 28.09
CA ALA A 212 -1.48 10.32 27.44
C ALA A 212 -2.59 9.25 27.36
N ILE A 213 -2.27 8.07 26.85
CA ILE A 213 -3.22 6.97 26.64
C ILE A 213 -3.88 6.52 27.93
N PHE A 214 -3.11 6.36 29.02
CA PHE A 214 -3.65 5.92 30.30
C PHE A 214 -4.38 7.02 31.06
N THR A 215 -4.13 8.29 30.74
CA THR A 215 -4.86 9.43 31.33
C THR A 215 -6.21 9.64 30.64
N GLU A 216 -6.26 9.58 29.30
CA GLU A 216 -7.47 9.77 28.50
C GLU A 216 -7.63 8.62 27.46
N PRO A 217 -8.03 7.40 27.88
CA PRO A 217 -8.06 6.23 26.98
C PRO A 217 -9.04 6.35 25.81
N ASP A 218 -10.04 7.24 25.91
CA ASP A 218 -10.99 7.51 24.83
C ASP A 218 -10.46 8.47 23.75
N ASP A 219 -9.40 9.23 24.03
CA ASP A 219 -8.77 10.10 23.03
C ASP A 219 -7.87 9.29 22.09
N GLN A 220 -8.13 9.41 20.79
CA GLN A 220 -7.45 8.66 19.74
C GLN A 220 -6.04 9.17 19.45
N SER A 221 -5.70 10.40 19.86
CA SER A 221 -4.46 11.06 19.44
C SER A 221 -3.22 10.30 19.90
N GLY A 222 -3.16 9.93 21.17
CA GLY A 222 -2.08 9.09 21.72
C GLY A 222 -2.02 7.72 21.03
N TRP A 223 -3.16 7.07 20.79
CA TRP A 223 -3.22 5.76 20.12
C TRP A 223 -2.70 5.78 18.68
N PHE A 224 -2.98 6.85 17.92
CA PHE A 224 -2.44 6.99 16.57
C PHE A 224 -0.93 7.25 16.58
N TYR A 225 -0.41 7.96 17.59
CA TYR A 225 1.02 8.13 17.78
C TYR A 225 1.69 6.82 18.19
N HIS A 226 1.08 6.05 19.09
CA HIS A 226 1.50 4.70 19.46
C HIS A 226 1.54 3.76 18.25
N LEU A 227 0.53 3.79 17.38
CA LEU A 227 0.54 3.05 16.12
C LEU A 227 1.73 3.42 15.23
N TRP A 228 2.08 4.71 15.17
CA TRP A 228 3.27 5.17 14.45
C TRP A 228 4.57 4.67 15.11
N LEU A 229 4.65 4.67 16.44
CA LEU A 229 5.79 4.10 17.18
C LEU A 229 5.94 2.61 16.88
N LEU A 230 4.83 1.86 16.88
CA LEU A 230 4.82 0.44 16.52
C LEU A 230 5.38 0.23 15.10
N ASP A 231 4.96 1.05 14.14
CA ASP A 231 5.53 1.03 12.79
C ASP A 231 7.04 1.32 12.80
N GLN A 232 7.53 2.26 13.62
CA GLN A 232 8.98 2.51 13.74
C GLN A 232 9.73 1.35 14.41
N THR A 233 9.11 0.67 15.39
CA THR A 233 9.65 -0.51 16.08
C THR A 233 9.67 -1.74 15.18
N LEU A 234 8.78 -1.84 14.19
CA LEU A 234 8.74 -2.97 13.26
C LEU A 234 9.56 -2.74 11.99
N ASN A 235 9.56 -1.52 11.45
CA ASN A 235 10.23 -1.23 10.20
C ASN A 235 11.74 -1.27 10.37
N VAL A 236 12.34 -2.15 9.59
CA VAL A 236 13.77 -2.21 9.40
C VAL A 236 14.15 -1.22 8.30
N GLU A 237 15.13 -0.35 8.57
CA GLU A 237 15.61 0.63 7.60
C GLU A 237 16.17 -0.05 6.35
N THR A 238 16.98 -1.10 6.53
CA THR A 238 17.57 -1.87 5.44
C THR A 238 16.57 -2.84 4.81
N PRO A 239 16.30 -2.78 3.49
CA PRO A 239 15.46 -3.77 2.83
C PRO A 239 15.98 -5.19 3.01
N LEU A 240 15.07 -6.14 3.19
CA LEU A 240 15.34 -7.55 3.41
C LEU A 240 14.73 -8.39 2.30
N LEU A 241 15.46 -9.41 1.85
CA LEU A 241 14.88 -10.44 1.00
C LEU A 241 14.11 -11.41 1.91
N THR A 242 12.78 -11.37 1.84
CA THR A 242 11.89 -12.17 2.69
C THR A 242 11.73 -13.59 2.19
N SER A 243 11.75 -13.79 0.87
CA SER A 243 11.65 -15.12 0.27
C SER A 243 12.11 -15.12 -1.18
N SER A 244 12.29 -16.33 -1.71
CA SER A 244 12.57 -16.54 -3.12
C SER A 244 11.89 -17.81 -3.63
N TRP A 245 11.66 -17.87 -4.93
CA TRP A 245 11.35 -19.13 -5.61
C TRP A 245 12.25 -19.31 -6.83
N PRO A 246 12.96 -20.44 -6.97
CA PRO A 246 13.08 -21.53 -6.00
C PRO A 246 13.76 -21.10 -4.68
N SER A 247 13.43 -21.76 -3.57
CA SER A 247 13.99 -21.46 -2.23
C SER A 247 15.38 -22.08 -2.03
N HIS A 248 16.12 -21.61 -1.02
CA HIS A 248 17.43 -22.16 -0.68
C HIS A 248 17.35 -23.66 -0.33
N GLY A 249 18.27 -24.45 -0.89
CA GLY A 249 18.35 -25.89 -0.64
C GLY A 249 17.23 -26.72 -1.28
N SER A 250 16.31 -26.09 -2.01
CA SER A 250 15.24 -26.79 -2.72
C SER A 250 15.78 -27.55 -3.94
N SER A 251 15.06 -28.62 -4.29
CA SER A 251 15.23 -29.34 -5.55
C SER A 251 13.97 -29.12 -6.39
N ILE A 252 14.12 -28.77 -7.65
CA ILE A 252 13.04 -28.58 -8.62
C ILE A 252 13.17 -29.58 -9.77
N ILE A 253 12.03 -30.07 -10.25
CA ILE A 253 11.95 -30.98 -11.39
C ILE A 253 11.40 -30.19 -12.57
N LEU A 254 12.23 -29.99 -13.59
CA LEU A 254 11.84 -29.32 -14.82
C LEU A 254 11.50 -30.38 -15.86
N SER A 255 10.24 -30.37 -16.32
CA SER A 255 9.77 -31.27 -17.37
C SER A 255 9.20 -30.46 -18.54
N GLY A 256 9.43 -30.96 -19.76
CA GLY A 256 8.64 -30.57 -20.92
C GLY A 256 7.18 -30.99 -20.75
N ALA A 257 6.30 -30.58 -21.67
CA ALA A 257 4.90 -31.03 -21.65
C ALA A 257 4.84 -32.57 -21.73
N GLY A 258 4.20 -33.21 -20.74
CA GLY A 258 4.01 -34.67 -20.69
C GLY A 258 5.19 -35.44 -20.11
N CYS A 259 5.22 -35.63 -18.78
CA CYS A 259 6.17 -36.56 -18.15
C CYS A 259 5.55 -37.26 -16.93
N LEU A 260 5.52 -38.59 -16.99
CA LEU A 260 5.41 -39.49 -15.85
C LEU A 260 6.74 -40.27 -15.73
N SER A 261 7.43 -40.17 -14.60
CA SER A 261 8.38 -41.21 -14.20
C SER A 261 8.28 -41.50 -12.70
N GLY A 262 8.40 -42.77 -12.33
CA GLY A 262 8.22 -43.29 -10.97
C GLY A 262 9.36 -42.97 -10.01
N SER A 263 9.72 -41.69 -9.87
CA SER A 263 10.59 -41.21 -8.80
C SER A 263 9.78 -40.81 -7.56
N SER A 264 10.27 -41.17 -6.37
CA SER A 264 9.56 -41.05 -5.09
C SER A 264 9.55 -39.65 -4.47
N SER A 265 10.11 -38.62 -5.10
CA SER A 265 10.07 -37.22 -4.61
C SER A 265 9.52 -36.27 -5.69
N MET A 266 8.20 -36.04 -5.71
CA MET A 266 7.48 -35.27 -6.74
C MET A 266 7.03 -33.87 -6.29
N PHE A 267 7.80 -33.18 -5.44
CA PHE A 267 7.29 -32.01 -4.72
C PHE A 267 7.29 -30.70 -5.54
N THR A 268 8.00 -30.64 -6.66
CA THR A 268 8.32 -29.40 -7.39
C THR A 268 8.44 -29.63 -8.89
N THR A 269 7.56 -30.46 -9.45
CA THR A 269 7.46 -30.57 -10.90
C THR A 269 6.92 -29.26 -11.45
N PHE A 270 7.75 -28.58 -12.25
CA PHE A 270 7.37 -27.40 -13.00
C PHE A 270 7.37 -27.75 -14.49
N CYS A 271 6.18 -27.72 -15.08
CA CYS A 271 6.00 -27.99 -16.51
C CYS A 271 5.95 -26.68 -17.27
N SER A 272 6.88 -26.47 -18.21
CA SER A 272 6.90 -25.29 -19.05
C SER A 272 6.94 -25.63 -20.52
N GLU A 273 5.92 -25.17 -21.25
CA GLU A 273 5.86 -25.25 -22.71
C GLU A 273 6.92 -24.35 -23.38
N SER A 274 7.47 -23.37 -22.66
CA SER A 274 8.41 -22.39 -23.21
C SER A 274 9.89 -22.69 -22.95
N GLY A 275 10.21 -23.83 -22.31
CA GLY A 275 11.59 -24.17 -21.92
C GLY A 275 12.21 -23.17 -20.92
N SER A 276 11.37 -22.49 -20.13
CA SER A 276 11.81 -21.51 -19.13
C SER A 276 10.95 -21.52 -17.88
N PHE A 277 11.52 -21.20 -16.72
CA PHE A 277 10.80 -21.09 -15.44
C PHE A 277 11.10 -19.75 -14.75
N PRO A 278 10.20 -19.24 -13.89
CA PRO A 278 10.44 -17.97 -13.20
C PRO A 278 11.47 -18.12 -12.07
N LEU A 279 12.28 -17.07 -11.84
CA LEU A 279 13.01 -16.85 -10.60
C LEU A 279 12.39 -15.63 -9.94
N ILE A 280 11.84 -15.82 -8.75
CA ILE A 280 11.09 -14.82 -8.01
C ILE A 280 11.92 -14.38 -6.81
N LEU A 281 12.12 -13.07 -6.66
CA LEU A 281 12.68 -12.45 -5.46
C LEU A 281 11.60 -11.60 -4.80
N TYR A 282 11.36 -11.82 -3.52
CA TYR A 282 10.37 -11.08 -2.73
C TYR A 282 11.06 -10.33 -1.59
N PHE A 283 10.90 -9.02 -1.57
CA PHE A 283 11.42 -8.12 -0.55
C PHE A 283 10.30 -7.68 0.41
N ASP A 284 10.67 -7.40 1.66
CA ASP A 284 9.76 -6.92 2.71
C ASP A 284 9.18 -5.52 2.40
N GLN A 285 9.92 -4.74 1.62
CA GLN A 285 9.53 -3.43 1.13
C GLN A 285 9.87 -3.25 -0.36
N ALA A 286 9.25 -2.25 -1.00
CA ALA A 286 9.48 -1.98 -2.40
C ALA A 286 10.91 -1.47 -2.64
N VAL A 287 11.67 -2.17 -3.50
CA VAL A 287 13.04 -1.84 -3.88
C VAL A 287 13.19 -1.60 -5.38
N GLY A 288 14.09 -0.71 -5.75
CA GLY A 288 14.56 -0.50 -7.12
C GLY A 288 15.98 -1.03 -7.32
N GLY A 289 16.44 -1.02 -8.58
CA GLY A 289 17.82 -1.38 -8.94
C GLY A 289 18.11 -2.89 -9.03
N VAL A 290 17.09 -3.76 -8.91
CA VAL A 290 17.23 -5.19 -9.17
C VAL A 290 17.44 -5.42 -10.67
N SER A 291 18.60 -5.96 -11.03
CA SER A 291 19.00 -6.18 -12.42
C SER A 291 20.12 -7.22 -12.51
N SER A 292 20.59 -7.54 -13.72
CA SER A 292 21.72 -8.45 -13.93
C SER A 292 23.05 -7.95 -13.38
N SER A 293 23.18 -6.67 -13.00
CA SER A 293 24.38 -6.16 -12.31
C SER A 293 24.32 -6.42 -10.80
N THR A 294 23.14 -6.31 -10.19
CA THR A 294 22.93 -6.45 -8.74
C THR A 294 22.54 -7.86 -8.30
N VAL A 295 22.07 -8.69 -9.24
CA VAL A 295 21.78 -10.11 -9.03
C VAL A 295 22.61 -10.94 -10.00
N THR A 296 23.50 -11.77 -9.46
CA THR A 296 24.37 -12.66 -10.24
C THR A 296 23.87 -14.09 -10.15
N ILE A 297 23.89 -14.78 -11.29
CA ILE A 297 23.54 -16.20 -11.40
C ILE A 297 24.76 -16.95 -11.88
N ASP A 298 25.16 -17.93 -11.08
CA ASP A 298 26.23 -18.87 -11.37
C ASP A 298 25.59 -20.24 -11.60
N SER A 299 25.53 -20.64 -12.88
CA SER A 299 24.82 -21.84 -13.31
C SER A 299 25.39 -22.40 -14.60
N GLU A 300 25.36 -23.73 -14.72
CA GLU A 300 25.64 -24.45 -15.96
C GLU A 300 24.47 -24.40 -16.96
N LEU A 301 23.32 -23.84 -16.58
CA LEU A 301 22.19 -23.60 -17.48
C LEU A 301 22.54 -22.56 -18.55
N LYS A 302 22.77 -23.03 -19.79
CA LYS A 302 23.13 -22.19 -20.94
C LYS A 302 22.03 -21.17 -21.29
N GLY A 303 22.45 -19.98 -21.73
CA GLY A 303 21.54 -18.97 -22.29
C GLY A 303 20.91 -18.01 -21.27
N ASN A 304 21.45 -17.95 -20.04
CA ASN A 304 21.01 -17.09 -18.95
C ASN A 304 21.95 -15.89 -18.70
N GLU A 305 22.71 -15.48 -19.72
CA GLU A 305 23.54 -14.27 -19.68
C GLU A 305 22.65 -13.03 -19.86
N GLY A 306 22.74 -12.05 -18.95
CA GLY A 306 22.00 -10.79 -19.05
C GLY A 306 20.49 -10.92 -18.87
N LEU A 307 20.05 -11.57 -17.79
CA LEU A 307 18.64 -11.72 -17.47
C LEU A 307 17.92 -10.38 -17.27
N VAL A 308 16.71 -10.31 -17.84
CA VAL A 308 15.79 -9.19 -17.63
C VAL A 308 14.98 -9.46 -16.38
N TRP A 309 15.08 -8.54 -15.43
CA TRP A 309 14.30 -8.53 -14.20
C TRP A 309 13.09 -7.63 -14.37
N GLU A 310 11.89 -8.18 -14.20
CA GLU A 310 10.63 -7.47 -14.34
C GLU A 310 10.02 -7.19 -12.95
N PRO A 311 9.67 -5.94 -12.64
CA PRO A 311 8.91 -5.60 -11.45
C PRO A 311 7.42 -5.95 -11.62
N ILE A 312 6.83 -6.57 -10.60
CA ILE A 312 5.41 -6.94 -10.54
C ILE A 312 4.68 -6.03 -9.53
N PRO A 313 3.50 -5.46 -9.86
CA PRO A 313 2.70 -5.67 -11.07
C PRO A 313 3.13 -4.81 -12.27
N ASN A 314 3.73 -3.65 -12.05
CA ASN A 314 3.95 -2.67 -13.12
C ASN A 314 5.38 -2.74 -13.68
N LYS A 315 5.52 -3.20 -14.93
CA LYS A 315 6.81 -3.26 -15.66
C LYS A 315 7.50 -1.90 -15.81
N ASN A 316 6.75 -0.80 -15.77
CA ASN A 316 7.29 0.56 -15.85
C ASN A 316 7.64 1.14 -14.47
N SER A 317 7.34 0.41 -13.38
CA SER A 317 7.71 0.83 -12.05
C SER A 317 9.22 0.73 -11.86
N GLN A 318 9.79 1.75 -11.21
CA GLN A 318 11.20 1.73 -10.82
C GLN A 318 11.42 0.94 -9.53
N VAL A 319 10.36 0.69 -8.76
CA VAL A 319 10.40 -0.01 -7.47
C VAL A 319 9.31 -1.07 -7.37
N SER A 320 9.62 -2.19 -6.72
CA SER A 320 8.67 -3.28 -6.49
C SER A 320 9.11 -4.13 -5.29
N CYS A 321 8.15 -4.73 -4.58
CA CYS A 321 8.44 -5.79 -3.60
C CYS A 321 8.77 -7.12 -4.30
N VAL A 322 8.27 -7.34 -5.51
CA VAL A 322 8.41 -8.61 -6.24
C VAL A 322 9.10 -8.38 -7.58
N TRP A 323 10.18 -9.13 -7.80
CA TRP A 323 10.97 -9.09 -9.02
C TRP A 323 11.08 -10.48 -9.62
N VAL A 324 10.84 -10.58 -10.93
CA VAL A 324 10.79 -11.85 -11.64
C VAL A 324 11.75 -11.84 -12.82
N ALA A 325 12.60 -12.85 -12.91
CA ALA A 325 13.37 -13.17 -14.11
C ALA A 325 12.93 -14.53 -14.66
N ARG A 326 13.23 -14.85 -15.92
CA ARG A 326 12.95 -16.17 -16.51
C ARG A 326 14.23 -16.88 -16.87
N LEU A 327 14.51 -18.01 -16.23
CA LEU A 327 15.65 -18.86 -16.58
C LEU A 327 15.25 -19.86 -17.66
N LYS A 328 16.10 -20.00 -18.66
CA LYS A 328 15.98 -20.99 -19.73
C LYS A 328 16.74 -22.26 -19.38
N TYR A 329 16.22 -23.40 -19.83
CA TYR A 329 16.87 -24.70 -19.74
C TYR A 329 16.73 -25.45 -21.06
N VAL A 330 17.61 -26.43 -21.30
CA VAL A 330 17.62 -27.25 -22.52
C VAL A 330 17.35 -28.71 -22.14
N SER A 331 16.39 -29.34 -22.81
CA SER A 331 15.89 -30.69 -22.52
C SER A 331 16.69 -31.82 -23.19
N SER A 332 17.95 -31.61 -23.54
CA SER A 332 18.65 -32.54 -24.45
C SER A 332 19.15 -33.82 -23.80
N ASP A 333 19.29 -33.88 -22.47
CA ASP A 333 19.60 -35.10 -21.70
C ASP A 333 19.18 -34.89 -20.22
N PRO A 334 18.76 -35.95 -19.48
CA PRO A 334 18.48 -35.85 -18.05
C PRO A 334 19.73 -35.40 -17.30
N CYS A 335 19.70 -34.20 -16.74
CA CYS A 335 20.85 -33.57 -16.10
C CYS A 335 20.42 -32.85 -14.83
N GLU A 336 21.29 -32.92 -13.84
CA GLU A 336 21.18 -32.15 -12.59
C GLU A 336 22.03 -30.90 -12.70
N TYR A 337 21.42 -29.74 -12.52
CA TYR A 337 22.09 -28.45 -12.54
C TYR A 337 22.00 -27.80 -11.16
N LYS A 338 23.14 -27.48 -10.54
CA LYS A 338 23.17 -26.57 -9.40
C LYS A 338 23.11 -25.12 -9.91
N VAL A 339 22.17 -24.36 -9.36
CA VAL A 339 21.99 -22.94 -9.68
C VAL A 339 22.27 -22.15 -8.43
N LYS A 340 23.25 -21.25 -8.50
CA LYS A 340 23.67 -20.41 -7.40
C LYS A 340 23.33 -18.96 -7.70
N ILE A 341 22.56 -18.33 -6.82
CA ILE A 341 22.09 -16.95 -6.95
C ILE A 341 22.74 -16.11 -5.87
N ARG A 342 23.27 -14.94 -6.24
CA ARG A 342 23.73 -13.94 -5.27
C ARG A 342 23.03 -12.61 -5.53
N VAL A 343 22.40 -12.06 -4.50
CA VAL A 343 21.62 -10.82 -4.52
C VAL A 343 22.37 -9.77 -3.70
N GLY A 344 22.57 -8.58 -4.26
CA GLY A 344 23.17 -7.45 -3.53
C GLY A 344 24.70 -7.51 -3.40
N ASN A 345 25.37 -8.34 -4.20
CA ASN A 345 26.84 -8.41 -4.21
C ASN A 345 27.51 -7.13 -4.74
N SER A 346 26.79 -6.36 -5.55
CA SER A 346 27.19 -5.01 -5.94
C SER A 346 26.17 -4.01 -5.39
N PRO A 347 26.61 -2.80 -4.99
CA PRO A 347 25.69 -1.75 -4.57
C PRO A 347 24.74 -1.39 -5.72
N GLY A 348 23.50 -1.03 -5.39
CA GLY A 348 22.52 -0.57 -6.38
C GLY A 348 21.07 -0.92 -6.09
N ILE A 349 20.80 -1.91 -5.22
CA ILE A 349 19.44 -2.17 -4.74
C ILE A 349 19.12 -1.18 -3.60
N VAL A 350 18.07 -0.39 -3.78
CA VAL A 350 17.68 0.69 -2.85
C VAL A 350 16.18 0.64 -2.62
N SER A 351 15.75 0.79 -1.37
CA SER A 351 14.32 0.87 -1.05
C SER A 351 13.69 2.16 -1.58
N SER A 352 12.37 2.18 -1.71
CA SER A 352 11.60 3.39 -2.06
C SER A 352 11.84 4.57 -1.10
N ARG A 353 12.34 4.30 0.12
CA ARG A 353 12.71 5.29 1.13
C ARG A 353 14.17 5.74 1.05
N GLY A 354 14.97 5.18 0.13
CA GLY A 354 16.37 5.57 -0.09
C GLY A 354 17.40 4.75 0.69
N TYR A 355 16.99 3.68 1.38
CA TYR A 355 17.91 2.83 2.14
C TYR A 355 18.54 1.76 1.26
N ASN A 356 19.86 1.60 1.36
CA ASN A 356 20.61 0.60 0.59
C ASN A 356 20.38 -0.81 1.13
N PHE A 357 20.27 -1.77 0.21
CA PHE A 357 20.34 -3.19 0.54
C PHE A 357 21.79 -3.55 0.89
N ASN A 358 22.07 -3.72 2.18
CA ASN A 358 23.42 -3.92 2.72
C ASN A 358 23.68 -5.36 3.20
N ALA A 359 22.72 -6.26 3.04
CA ALA A 359 22.79 -7.66 3.45
C ALA A 359 22.90 -8.57 2.21
N PRO A 360 24.10 -8.72 1.61
CA PRO A 360 24.24 -9.60 0.45
C PRO A 360 23.78 -11.00 0.80
N TYR A 361 22.95 -11.57 -0.07
CA TYR A 361 22.34 -12.87 0.16
C TYR A 361 22.73 -13.85 -0.94
N GLU A 362 23.02 -15.09 -0.55
CA GLU A 362 23.41 -16.16 -1.45
C GLU A 362 22.54 -17.39 -1.19
N PHE A 363 21.92 -17.91 -2.25
CA PHE A 363 21.19 -19.17 -2.19
C PHE A 363 21.47 -20.09 -3.36
N VAL A 364 21.23 -21.37 -3.13
CA VAL A 364 21.50 -22.43 -4.09
C VAL A 364 20.28 -23.34 -4.15
N PHE A 365 19.86 -23.71 -5.35
CA PHE A 365 18.88 -24.77 -5.57
C PHE A 365 19.39 -25.73 -6.63
N THR A 366 18.79 -26.92 -6.67
CA THR A 366 19.09 -27.95 -7.66
C THR A 366 17.94 -28.06 -8.66
N ALA A 367 18.23 -28.06 -9.96
CA ALA A 367 17.25 -28.28 -11.02
C ALA A 367 17.53 -29.60 -11.73
N HIS A 368 16.57 -30.53 -11.70
CA HIS A 368 16.61 -31.79 -12.44
C HIS A 368 15.77 -31.65 -13.71
N VAL A 369 16.41 -31.73 -14.87
CA VAL A 369 15.70 -31.70 -16.16
C VAL A 369 15.40 -33.14 -16.57
N HIS A 370 14.13 -33.45 -16.88
CA HIS A 370 13.70 -34.77 -17.36
C HIS A 370 13.16 -34.71 -18.78
N ASP A 371 13.34 -35.81 -19.51
CA ASP A 371 12.94 -35.98 -20.90
C ASP A 371 11.44 -36.31 -21.04
N THR A 372 10.84 -35.92 -22.15
CA THR A 372 9.39 -36.02 -22.42
C THR A 372 8.94 -37.44 -22.78
N VAL A 373 7.85 -37.93 -22.18
CA VAL A 373 7.04 -39.04 -22.75
C VAL A 373 5.55 -38.85 -22.44
N GLU A 374 4.79 -38.84 -23.54
CA GLU A 374 3.33 -38.91 -23.74
C GLU A 374 2.44 -37.69 -23.39
N ASP A 375 1.59 -37.35 -24.37
CA ASP A 375 0.51 -36.37 -24.30
C ASP A 375 -0.50 -36.77 -23.21
N SER A 376 -0.50 -36.06 -22.08
CA SER A 376 -1.64 -36.09 -21.16
C SER A 376 -2.79 -35.32 -21.81
N GLN A 377 -3.92 -35.99 -22.07
CA GLN A 377 -5.14 -35.31 -22.48
C GLN A 377 -5.52 -34.27 -21.42
N GLU A 378 -5.57 -32.99 -21.80
CA GLU A 378 -6.04 -31.92 -20.91
C GLU A 378 -7.55 -32.08 -20.66
N GLY A 379 -7.86 -32.84 -19.62
CA GLY A 379 -9.20 -32.96 -19.05
C GLY A 379 -9.63 -31.69 -18.33
N ILE A 380 -10.93 -31.58 -18.05
CA ILE A 380 -11.46 -30.54 -17.18
C ILE A 380 -10.88 -30.71 -15.76
N VAL A 381 -10.45 -29.61 -15.13
CA VAL A 381 -9.95 -29.68 -13.75
C VAL A 381 -11.14 -29.78 -12.80
N SER A 382 -11.14 -30.80 -11.94
CA SER A 382 -12.12 -30.98 -10.86
C SER A 382 -11.57 -30.45 -9.55
N TRP A 383 -12.38 -29.67 -8.83
CA TRP A 383 -12.04 -29.16 -7.49
C TRP A 383 -12.43 -30.10 -6.35
N THR A 384 -13.14 -31.19 -6.65
CA THR A 384 -13.69 -32.11 -5.65
C THR A 384 -12.98 -33.47 -5.61
N ASP A 385 -12.47 -33.92 -6.75
CA ASP A 385 -11.86 -35.24 -6.92
C ASP A 385 -10.37 -35.13 -7.26
N GLY A 386 -9.64 -36.26 -7.19
CA GLY A 386 -8.24 -36.31 -7.65
C GLY A 386 -7.19 -35.79 -6.66
N PHE A 387 -7.57 -35.55 -5.40
CA PHE A 387 -6.66 -35.05 -4.36
C PHE A 387 -6.21 -36.15 -3.40
N ASP A 388 -4.90 -36.17 -3.12
CA ASP A 388 -4.31 -36.97 -2.04
C ASP A 388 -3.83 -36.05 -0.90
N ILE A 389 -3.96 -36.53 0.35
CA ILE A 389 -3.43 -35.84 1.54
C ILE A 389 -1.91 -35.89 1.55
N TRP A 390 -1.30 -34.79 1.97
CA TRP A 390 0.13 -34.65 2.09
C TRP A 390 0.68 -35.15 3.43
N ASP A 391 1.87 -35.77 3.42
CA ASP A 391 2.57 -36.13 4.66
C ASP A 391 3.39 -34.94 5.18
N ALA A 392 3.00 -34.41 6.33
CA ALA A 392 3.66 -33.31 7.03
C ALA A 392 5.14 -33.57 7.36
N LYS A 393 5.58 -34.83 7.37
CA LYS A 393 6.97 -35.22 7.69
C LYS A 393 7.91 -35.28 6.48
N SER A 394 7.43 -34.93 5.29
CA SER A 394 8.28 -34.94 4.10
C SER A 394 9.41 -33.91 4.20
N LYS A 395 10.65 -34.35 3.97
CA LYS A 395 11.83 -33.47 3.86
C LYS A 395 11.66 -32.43 2.76
N ASP A 396 10.92 -32.77 1.71
CA ASP A 396 10.71 -31.91 0.56
C ASP A 396 9.81 -30.71 0.91
N LEU A 397 8.85 -30.88 1.83
CA LEU A 397 8.03 -29.76 2.32
C LEU A 397 8.88 -28.75 3.10
N ASN A 398 9.82 -29.22 3.93
CA ASN A 398 10.71 -28.33 4.68
C ASN A 398 11.64 -27.53 3.77
N SER A 399 12.01 -28.07 2.61
CA SER A 399 12.80 -27.36 1.59
C SER A 399 11.98 -26.32 0.81
N LEU A 400 10.68 -26.55 0.63
CA LEU A 400 9.74 -25.63 -0.04
C LEU A 400 9.27 -24.51 0.86
N VAL A 401 9.08 -24.84 2.14
CA VAL A 401 8.61 -23.97 3.21
C VAL A 401 9.80 -23.58 4.08
N THR A 402 11.01 -23.53 3.53
CA THR A 402 12.12 -22.88 4.24
C THR A 402 11.69 -21.42 4.43
N LEU A 403 11.14 -21.16 5.62
CA LEU A 403 10.63 -19.88 6.07
C LEU A 403 11.87 -19.03 6.31
N ASP A 404 12.44 -18.60 5.20
CA ASP A 404 13.70 -17.89 5.07
C ASP A 404 13.54 -16.51 5.72
N ARG A 405 13.51 -16.47 7.07
CA ARG A 405 13.96 -15.28 7.80
C ARG A 405 15.46 -15.27 7.67
N LEU A 406 15.91 -14.77 6.53
CA LEU A 406 17.31 -14.54 6.19
C LEU A 406 17.79 -13.36 7.00
N ASN A 407 17.91 -13.58 8.31
CA ASN A 407 18.45 -12.59 9.21
C ASN A 407 19.94 -12.48 8.89
N ALA A 408 20.28 -11.42 8.15
CA ALA A 408 21.47 -10.66 8.51
C ALA A 408 21.41 -10.38 10.02
N GLU A 409 22.55 -10.44 10.69
CA GLU A 409 22.71 -10.11 12.11
C GLU A 409 22.19 -8.68 12.38
N MET A 410 20.90 -8.57 12.60
CA MET A 410 20.20 -7.34 12.90
C MET A 410 19.87 -7.35 14.37
N ASP A 411 20.09 -6.22 15.02
CA ASP A 411 19.75 -6.02 16.44
C ASP A 411 18.23 -5.92 16.61
N PHE A 412 17.55 -7.06 16.44
CA PHE A 412 16.13 -7.24 16.74
C PHE A 412 15.88 -7.33 18.25
N LYS A 413 16.94 -7.43 19.06
CA LYS A 413 16.81 -7.72 20.49
C LYS A 413 16.05 -6.62 21.22
N TRP A 414 16.48 -5.36 21.06
CA TRP A 414 15.78 -4.24 21.70
C TRP A 414 14.35 -4.07 21.18
N ARG A 415 14.11 -4.39 19.89
CA ARG A 415 12.77 -4.33 19.28
C ARG A 415 11.85 -5.39 19.90
N GLN A 416 12.34 -6.62 20.05
CA GLN A 416 11.62 -7.71 20.72
C GLN A 416 11.30 -7.33 22.18
N GLU A 417 12.28 -6.82 22.93
CA GLU A 417 12.11 -6.36 24.31
C GLU A 417 11.07 -5.22 24.42
N ALA A 418 11.09 -4.26 23.50
CA ALA A 418 10.10 -3.18 23.43
C ALA A 418 8.69 -3.73 23.17
N ILE A 419 8.52 -4.62 22.18
CA ILE A 419 7.22 -5.23 21.88
C ILE A 419 6.70 -6.07 23.05
N ASP A 420 7.55 -6.86 23.70
CA ASP A 420 7.18 -7.66 24.88
C ASP A 420 6.70 -6.76 26.03
N SER A 421 7.39 -5.64 26.27
CA SER A 421 7.02 -4.66 27.30
C SER A 421 5.66 -4.01 26.98
N GLU A 422 5.43 -3.66 25.72
CA GLU A 422 4.13 -3.12 25.29
C GLU A 422 3.00 -4.16 25.41
N VAL A 423 3.22 -5.43 25.04
CA VAL A 423 2.21 -6.48 25.22
C VAL A 423 1.82 -6.63 26.69
N GLU A 424 2.78 -6.59 27.61
CA GLU A 424 2.52 -6.62 29.06
C GLU A 424 1.72 -5.39 29.52
N CYS A 425 2.13 -4.20 29.08
CA CYS A 425 1.49 -2.94 29.42
C CYS A 425 0.02 -2.88 28.96
N PHE A 426 -0.25 -3.33 27.73
CA PHE A 426 -1.59 -3.29 27.14
C PHE A 426 -2.47 -4.50 27.47
N GLY A 427 -1.90 -5.59 28.00
CA GLY A 427 -2.66 -6.76 28.46
C GLY A 427 -3.58 -6.49 29.66
N ILE A 428 -3.37 -5.38 30.38
CA ILE A 428 -4.08 -5.02 31.63
C ILE A 428 -5.18 -3.95 31.37
N LEU A 429 -5.27 -3.39 30.17
CA LEU A 429 -6.15 -2.26 29.83
C LEU A 429 -7.65 -2.61 29.74
N PRO A 430 -8.54 -1.59 29.83
CA PRO A 430 -9.98 -1.78 29.75
C PRO A 430 -10.43 -2.24 28.37
N ASP A 431 -11.59 -2.94 28.37
CA ASP A 431 -12.33 -3.49 27.23
C ASP A 431 -12.84 -2.40 26.26
N SER A 432 -11.91 -1.67 25.65
CA SER A 432 -12.15 -0.63 24.67
C SER A 432 -11.77 -1.13 23.27
N LYS A 433 -12.46 -0.62 22.23
CA LYS A 433 -12.16 -1.01 20.85
C LYS A 433 -10.73 -0.67 20.42
N ILE A 434 -10.17 0.45 20.90
CA ILE A 434 -8.83 0.88 20.49
C ILE A 434 -7.78 0.06 21.26
N GLY A 435 -8.00 -0.21 22.55
CA GLY A 435 -7.15 -1.09 23.34
C GLY A 435 -7.06 -2.50 22.74
N LYS A 436 -8.20 -3.13 22.42
CA LYS A 436 -8.23 -4.45 21.76
C LYS A 436 -7.51 -4.47 20.41
N LEU A 437 -7.69 -3.43 19.60
CA LEU A 437 -7.03 -3.30 18.31
C LEU A 437 -5.51 -3.14 18.47
N THR A 438 -5.06 -2.34 19.44
CA THR A 438 -3.64 -2.15 19.76
C THR A 438 -3.03 -3.47 20.25
N LEU A 439 -3.69 -4.18 21.17
CA LEU A 439 -3.22 -5.48 21.65
C LEU A 439 -3.12 -6.51 20.52
N ALA A 440 -4.13 -6.59 19.65
CA ALA A 440 -4.08 -7.50 18.49
C ALA A 440 -2.89 -7.19 17.56
N ARG A 441 -2.58 -5.90 17.34
CA ARG A 441 -1.41 -5.47 16.55
C ARG A 441 -0.09 -5.79 17.23
N LEU A 442 0.02 -5.57 18.54
CA LEU A 442 1.20 -5.89 19.34
C LEU A 442 1.48 -7.40 19.37
N LEU A 443 0.45 -8.22 19.54
CA LEU A 443 0.58 -9.67 19.47
C LEU A 443 0.95 -10.15 18.07
N MET A 444 0.39 -9.55 17.01
CA MET A 444 0.81 -9.82 15.63
C MET A 444 2.28 -9.44 15.38
N ALA A 445 2.71 -8.29 15.88
CA ALA A 445 4.09 -7.83 15.85
C ALA A 445 5.04 -8.82 16.54
N ARG A 446 4.66 -9.27 17.73
CA ARG A 446 5.39 -10.28 18.51
C ARG A 446 5.56 -11.57 17.72
N GLU A 447 4.47 -12.12 17.19
CA GLU A 447 4.47 -13.34 16.37
C GLU A 447 5.32 -13.19 15.09
N ALA A 448 5.32 -12.01 14.49
CA ALA A 448 6.18 -11.72 13.36
C ALA A 448 7.66 -11.66 13.76
N MET A 449 8.01 -11.34 15.01
CA MET A 449 9.38 -11.20 15.50
C MET A 449 9.99 -12.48 16.09
N VAL A 450 9.20 -13.45 16.54
CA VAL A 450 9.69 -14.72 17.09
C VAL A 450 10.47 -15.53 16.04
N SER A 451 11.67 -16.00 16.42
CA SER A 451 12.54 -16.85 15.60
C SER A 451 12.48 -18.34 15.95
N ASP A 452 11.96 -18.69 17.13
CA ASP A 452 11.85 -20.08 17.60
C ASP A 452 10.52 -20.70 17.16
N ASP A 453 10.60 -21.72 16.30
CA ASP A 453 9.44 -22.48 15.81
C ASP A 453 8.63 -23.15 16.93
N ALA A 454 9.21 -23.41 18.10
CA ALA A 454 8.51 -24.01 19.25
C ALA A 454 7.58 -23.02 19.98
N VAL A 455 7.87 -21.72 19.90
CA VAL A 455 7.11 -20.63 20.56
C VAL A 455 6.19 -19.92 19.55
N LYS A 456 6.38 -20.18 18.26
CA LYS A 456 5.65 -19.54 17.18
C LYS A 456 4.20 -20.00 17.11
N GLY A 457 3.29 -19.04 17.14
CA GLY A 457 1.86 -19.22 16.96
C GLY A 457 1.05 -19.43 18.23
N VAL A 458 1.62 -19.18 19.40
CA VAL A 458 0.95 -19.26 20.71
C VAL A 458 -0.18 -18.22 20.81
N HIS A 459 0.00 -17.03 20.23
CA HIS A 459 -0.95 -15.92 20.41
C HIS A 459 -2.02 -15.82 19.32
N TYR A 460 -1.97 -16.61 18.24
CA TYR A 460 -2.96 -16.46 17.16
C TYR A 460 -4.41 -16.70 17.60
N GLU A 461 -4.65 -17.57 18.59
CA GLU A 461 -6.01 -17.79 19.09
C GLU A 461 -6.57 -16.55 19.78
N GLU A 462 -5.74 -15.89 20.59
CA GLU A 462 -6.06 -14.63 21.23
C GLU A 462 -6.24 -13.50 20.21
N ILE A 463 -5.34 -13.38 19.23
CA ILE A 463 -5.43 -12.38 18.15
C ILE A 463 -6.73 -12.51 17.37
N LEU A 464 -7.09 -13.73 16.96
CA LEU A 464 -8.32 -13.98 16.20
C LEU A 464 -9.56 -13.67 17.06
N GLN A 465 -9.53 -14.01 18.35
CA GLN A 465 -10.61 -13.65 19.27
C GLN A 465 -10.76 -12.14 19.44
N LEU A 466 -9.64 -11.39 19.56
CA LEU A 466 -9.67 -9.93 19.63
C LEU A 466 -10.32 -9.32 18.39
N TYR A 467 -10.01 -9.81 17.19
CA TYR A 467 -10.68 -9.32 15.98
C TYR A 467 -12.16 -9.73 15.90
N ASN A 468 -12.55 -10.90 16.41
CA ASN A 468 -13.96 -11.28 16.53
C ASN A 468 -14.73 -10.34 17.45
N ASP A 469 -14.14 -10.00 18.60
CA ASP A 469 -14.72 -9.03 19.53
C ASP A 469 -14.84 -7.65 18.89
N LEU A 470 -13.81 -7.20 18.15
CA LEU A 470 -13.82 -5.90 17.45
C LEU A 470 -14.91 -5.84 16.38
N MET A 471 -15.11 -6.91 15.61
CA MET A 471 -16.21 -7.01 14.65
C MET A 471 -17.59 -6.89 15.31
N ALA A 472 -17.75 -7.37 16.54
CA ALA A 472 -18.98 -7.23 17.31
C ALA A 472 -19.14 -5.84 17.94
N LEU A 473 -18.05 -5.24 18.44
CA LEU A 473 -18.05 -3.95 19.14
C LEU A 473 -18.17 -2.74 18.22
N ASP A 474 -17.58 -2.78 17.02
CA ASP A 474 -17.57 -1.66 16.06
C ASP A 474 -17.93 -2.14 14.64
N SER A 475 -19.23 -2.41 14.47
CA SER A 475 -19.81 -2.87 13.19
C SER A 475 -19.56 -1.94 12.00
N SER A 476 -19.32 -0.65 12.25
CA SER A 476 -19.02 0.32 11.18
C SER A 476 -17.66 0.06 10.51
N HIS A 477 -16.75 -0.63 11.21
CA HIS A 477 -15.43 -1.04 10.73
C HIS A 477 -15.31 -2.56 10.55
N TYR A 478 -16.44 -3.29 10.50
CA TYR A 478 -16.47 -4.75 10.39
C TYR A 478 -15.51 -5.29 9.31
N GLN A 479 -15.57 -4.74 8.11
CA GLN A 479 -14.75 -5.20 6.99
C GLN A 479 -13.24 -5.03 7.27
N TYR A 480 -12.84 -3.94 7.91
CA TYR A 480 -11.44 -3.74 8.29
C TYR A 480 -10.96 -4.82 9.27
N TYR A 481 -11.72 -5.10 10.32
CA TYR A 481 -11.36 -6.15 11.27
C TYR A 481 -11.41 -7.55 10.66
N LYS A 482 -12.34 -7.79 9.74
CA LYS A 482 -12.45 -9.05 9.01
C LYS A 482 -11.24 -9.29 8.11
N ASP A 483 -10.73 -8.24 7.46
CA ASP A 483 -9.49 -8.28 6.67
C ASP A 483 -8.29 -8.59 7.57
N GLU A 484 -8.14 -7.89 8.70
CA GLU A 484 -7.06 -8.11 9.66
C GLU A 484 -7.13 -9.50 10.31
N HIS A 485 -8.33 -10.00 10.62
CA HIS A 485 -8.56 -11.38 11.07
C HIS A 485 -8.09 -12.38 10.01
N SER A 486 -8.40 -12.15 8.73
CA SER A 486 -7.99 -13.03 7.63
C SER A 486 -6.46 -13.04 7.48
N LYS A 487 -5.80 -11.88 7.61
CA LYS A 487 -4.33 -11.78 7.66
C LYS A 487 -3.76 -12.59 8.83
N ALA A 488 -4.25 -12.38 10.04
CA ALA A 488 -3.79 -13.11 11.22
C ALA A 488 -3.98 -14.63 11.07
N PHE A 489 -5.10 -15.06 10.49
CA PHE A 489 -5.37 -16.47 10.24
C PHE A 489 -4.39 -17.07 9.23
N LEU A 490 -4.12 -16.39 8.11
CA LEU A 490 -3.15 -16.86 7.12
C LEU A 490 -1.71 -16.84 7.65
N HIS A 491 -1.37 -15.89 8.52
CA HIS A 491 -0.13 -15.91 9.28
C HIS A 491 -0.04 -17.16 10.18
N LYS A 492 -1.13 -17.56 10.85
CA LYS A 492 -1.21 -18.82 11.63
C LYS A 492 -1.06 -20.07 10.75
N VAL A 493 -1.68 -20.08 9.57
CA VAL A 493 -1.55 -21.22 8.63
C VAL A 493 -0.12 -21.34 8.11
N THR A 494 0.53 -20.22 7.82
CA THR A 494 1.89 -20.15 7.26
C THR A 494 2.98 -19.97 8.32
N SER A 495 2.67 -20.14 9.60
CA SER A 495 3.64 -19.95 10.69
C SER A 495 4.63 -21.11 10.76
N SER A 496 4.17 -22.34 10.49
CA SER A 496 4.97 -23.56 10.53
C SER A 496 4.63 -24.51 9.39
N SER A 497 5.60 -25.36 9.03
CA SER A 497 5.44 -26.42 8.03
C SER A 497 4.28 -27.36 8.40
N GLU A 498 4.12 -27.70 9.68
CA GLU A 498 3.04 -28.55 10.15
C GLU A 498 1.66 -27.91 9.93
N SER A 499 1.48 -26.64 10.30
CA SER A 499 0.22 -25.91 10.12
C SER A 499 -0.16 -25.80 8.63
N LEU A 500 0.83 -25.48 7.78
CA LEU A 500 0.64 -25.33 6.35
C LEU A 500 0.31 -26.67 5.67
N SER A 501 0.97 -27.76 6.09
CA SER A 501 0.78 -29.10 5.52
C SER A 501 -0.68 -29.60 5.58
N ARG A 502 -1.45 -29.15 6.58
CA ARG A 502 -2.87 -29.51 6.75
C ARG A 502 -3.76 -28.96 5.63
N HIS A 503 -3.28 -27.96 4.90
CA HIS A 503 -3.96 -27.30 3.80
C HIS A 503 -3.35 -27.66 2.43
N LEU A 504 -2.26 -28.43 2.41
CA LEU A 504 -1.60 -28.84 1.19
C LEU A 504 -2.09 -30.21 0.74
N LEU A 505 -2.45 -30.30 -0.53
CA LEU A 505 -2.93 -31.50 -1.20
C LEU A 505 -2.17 -31.69 -2.51
N ARG A 506 -2.07 -32.95 -2.95
CA ARG A 506 -1.50 -33.29 -4.24
C ARG A 506 -2.62 -33.60 -5.23
N TYR A 507 -2.65 -32.93 -6.36
CA TYR A 507 -3.63 -33.17 -7.40
C TYR A 507 -3.09 -34.11 -8.49
N ARG A 508 -3.63 -35.34 -8.56
CA ARG A 508 -3.09 -36.43 -9.38
C ARG A 508 -3.20 -36.17 -10.89
N ASP A 509 -4.29 -35.56 -11.32
CA ASP A 509 -4.68 -35.56 -12.73
C ASP A 509 -3.93 -34.52 -13.59
N MET A 510 -3.05 -33.70 -12.99
CA MET A 510 -2.20 -32.72 -13.68
C MET A 510 -0.74 -32.78 -13.19
N ASN A 511 -0.06 -33.92 -13.34
CA ASN A 511 1.36 -34.05 -12.97
C ASN A 511 1.65 -33.80 -11.48
N ASN A 512 0.72 -34.17 -10.59
CA ASN A 512 0.90 -34.03 -9.14
C ASN A 512 1.11 -32.58 -8.66
N LEU A 513 0.31 -31.63 -9.18
CA LEU A 513 0.39 -30.22 -8.76
C LEU A 513 0.25 -30.09 -7.24
N VAL A 514 1.00 -29.13 -6.69
CA VAL A 514 0.86 -28.68 -5.32
C VAL A 514 -0.37 -27.77 -5.22
N CYS A 515 -1.41 -28.28 -4.56
CA CYS A 515 -2.66 -27.57 -4.30
C CYS A 515 -2.68 -27.05 -2.86
N LEU A 516 -2.81 -25.74 -2.69
CA LEU A 516 -3.12 -25.12 -1.41
C LEU A 516 -4.62 -24.88 -1.32
N ARG A 517 -5.28 -25.58 -0.39
CA ARG A 517 -6.73 -25.50 -0.17
C ARG A 517 -7.05 -24.66 1.05
N LEU A 518 -7.61 -23.48 0.81
CA LEU A 518 -8.00 -22.47 1.80
C LEU A 518 -9.50 -22.14 1.67
N ASN A 519 -10.31 -23.12 1.32
CA ASN A 519 -11.75 -22.95 1.14
C ASN A 519 -12.52 -23.05 2.47
N ASN A 520 -13.70 -22.40 2.55
CA ASN A 520 -14.56 -22.42 3.76
C ASN A 520 -13.88 -21.88 5.03
N LEU A 521 -12.96 -20.92 4.90
CA LEU A 521 -12.22 -20.34 6.02
C LEU A 521 -12.74 -18.95 6.40
N SER A 522 -13.80 -18.48 5.74
CA SER A 522 -14.37 -17.14 5.92
C SER A 522 -13.33 -16.03 5.72
N LEU A 523 -12.41 -16.20 4.77
CA LEU A 523 -11.36 -15.24 4.44
C LEU A 523 -11.94 -14.06 3.65
N SER A 524 -11.64 -12.84 4.03
CA SER A 524 -12.01 -11.63 3.28
C SER A 524 -10.85 -10.98 2.53
N ARG A 525 -9.61 -11.35 2.91
CA ARG A 525 -8.38 -10.88 2.31
C ARG A 525 -7.30 -11.96 2.31
N ILE A 526 -6.47 -11.95 1.28
CA ILE A 526 -5.30 -12.82 1.12
C ILE A 526 -4.08 -12.15 1.77
N ALA A 527 -3.20 -12.94 2.37
CA ALA A 527 -2.00 -12.51 3.06
C ALA A 527 -0.93 -13.62 3.05
N SER A 528 0.28 -13.29 3.52
CA SER A 528 1.41 -14.22 3.60
C SER A 528 1.83 -14.81 2.24
N VAL A 529 1.58 -14.09 1.14
CA VAL A 529 1.85 -14.56 -0.22
C VAL A 529 3.35 -14.77 -0.46
N GLU A 530 4.20 -14.01 0.24
CA GLU A 530 5.65 -14.16 0.22
C GLU A 530 6.08 -15.58 0.62
N LYS A 531 5.29 -16.31 1.42
CA LYS A 531 5.58 -17.69 1.83
C LYS A 531 4.97 -18.75 0.91
N LEU A 532 4.19 -18.34 -0.08
CA LEU A 532 3.35 -19.22 -0.90
C LEU A 532 3.73 -19.19 -2.38
N LEU A 533 4.91 -18.66 -2.72
CA LEU A 533 5.39 -18.49 -4.10
C LEU A 533 5.47 -19.81 -4.90
N PHE A 534 5.58 -20.95 -4.21
CA PHE A 534 5.67 -22.28 -4.81
C PHE A 534 4.31 -22.89 -5.25
N VAL A 535 3.19 -22.29 -4.85
CA VAL A 535 1.84 -22.85 -5.06
C VAL A 535 1.44 -22.79 -6.53
N GLN A 536 0.96 -23.91 -7.08
CA GLN A 536 0.54 -24.03 -8.48
C GLN A 536 -0.99 -24.11 -8.63
N MET A 537 -1.68 -24.64 -7.63
CA MET A 537 -3.13 -24.70 -7.57
C MET A 537 -3.61 -24.09 -6.25
N LEU A 538 -4.55 -23.16 -6.30
CA LEU A 538 -5.06 -22.45 -5.13
C LEU A 538 -6.59 -22.51 -5.10
N ASP A 539 -7.13 -23.12 -4.06
CA ASP A 539 -8.56 -23.19 -3.81
C ASP A 539 -8.95 -22.23 -2.69
N LEU A 540 -9.57 -21.10 -3.06
CA LEU A 540 -10.09 -20.06 -2.18
C LEU A 540 -11.63 -20.02 -2.21
N SER A 541 -12.28 -21.11 -2.65
CA SER A 541 -13.73 -21.17 -2.77
C SER A 541 -14.44 -21.01 -1.42
N HIS A 542 -15.71 -20.57 -1.44
CA HIS A 542 -16.54 -20.43 -0.24
C HIS A 542 -15.89 -19.55 0.85
N ASN A 543 -15.48 -18.35 0.47
CA ASN A 543 -14.91 -17.34 1.35
C ASN A 543 -15.66 -16.00 1.17
N GLU A 544 -15.09 -14.92 1.67
CA GLU A 544 -15.67 -13.57 1.65
C GLU A 544 -14.76 -12.58 0.88
N LEU A 545 -13.95 -13.08 -0.06
CA LEU A 545 -12.98 -12.27 -0.79
C LEU A 545 -13.68 -11.27 -1.71
N HIS A 546 -13.15 -10.06 -1.72
CA HIS A 546 -13.62 -8.99 -2.61
C HIS A 546 -12.66 -8.70 -3.78
N SER A 547 -11.41 -9.17 -3.68
CA SER A 547 -10.30 -8.85 -4.60
C SER A 547 -9.25 -9.96 -4.59
N THR A 548 -8.45 -10.02 -5.66
CA THR A 548 -7.29 -10.91 -5.79
C THR A 548 -5.95 -10.20 -5.53
N GLU A 549 -5.96 -8.97 -4.99
CA GLU A 549 -4.76 -8.22 -4.63
C GLU A 549 -3.77 -9.07 -3.81
N GLY A 550 -2.49 -9.05 -4.19
CA GLY A 550 -1.41 -9.87 -3.64
C GLY A 550 -1.10 -11.12 -4.48
N LEU A 551 -2.08 -11.70 -5.18
CA LEU A 551 -1.87 -12.91 -5.98
C LEU A 551 -0.93 -12.71 -7.18
N GLU A 552 -0.67 -11.46 -7.59
CA GLU A 552 0.30 -11.15 -8.63
C GLU A 552 1.70 -11.68 -8.33
N ALA A 553 2.07 -11.92 -7.06
CA ALA A 553 3.37 -12.49 -6.71
C ALA A 553 3.48 -14.00 -7.01
N MET A 554 2.37 -14.73 -7.12
CA MET A 554 2.32 -16.19 -7.27
C MET A 554 2.51 -16.61 -8.73
N GLN A 555 3.72 -16.41 -9.26
CA GLN A 555 4.00 -16.58 -10.69
C GLN A 555 3.94 -18.02 -11.21
N LEU A 556 3.75 -19.00 -10.33
CA LEU A 556 3.53 -20.42 -10.66
C LEU A 556 2.06 -20.82 -10.70
N LEU A 557 1.16 -19.94 -10.25
CA LEU A 557 -0.24 -20.26 -10.12
C LEU A 557 -0.84 -20.54 -11.51
N SER A 558 -1.32 -21.77 -11.67
CA SER A 558 -1.89 -22.32 -12.90
C SER A 558 -3.39 -22.56 -12.77
N CYS A 559 -3.86 -22.93 -11.58
CA CYS A 559 -5.27 -23.18 -11.30
C CYS A 559 -5.73 -22.37 -10.10
N LEU A 560 -6.80 -21.57 -10.24
CA LEU A 560 -7.34 -20.73 -9.18
C LEU A 560 -8.86 -20.91 -9.06
N ASN A 561 -9.33 -21.29 -7.88
CA ASN A 561 -10.75 -21.31 -7.53
C ASN A 561 -11.10 -20.16 -6.59
N LEU A 562 -11.97 -19.26 -7.05
CA LEU A 562 -12.55 -18.14 -6.32
C LEU A 562 -14.08 -18.26 -6.26
N SER A 563 -14.66 -19.43 -6.55
CA SER A 563 -16.10 -19.63 -6.51
C SER A 563 -16.70 -19.30 -5.15
N HIS A 564 -17.95 -18.87 -5.11
CA HIS A 564 -18.64 -18.55 -3.86
C HIS A 564 -17.89 -17.53 -2.97
N ASN A 565 -17.50 -16.40 -3.57
CA ASN A 565 -16.89 -15.26 -2.87
C ASN A 565 -17.76 -13.99 -3.02
N ARG A 566 -17.20 -12.79 -2.79
CA ARG A 566 -17.90 -11.50 -2.81
C ARG A 566 -17.34 -10.54 -3.86
N ILE A 567 -16.68 -11.06 -4.90
CA ILE A 567 -16.06 -10.27 -5.98
C ILE A 567 -17.15 -9.58 -6.81
N ARG A 568 -17.04 -8.26 -7.00
CA ARG A 568 -18.12 -7.44 -7.61
C ARG A 568 -17.85 -6.94 -9.02
N SER A 569 -16.59 -6.95 -9.45
CA SER A 569 -16.17 -6.43 -10.76
C SER A 569 -14.95 -7.19 -11.26
N PHE A 570 -14.64 -7.09 -12.56
CA PHE A 570 -13.38 -7.61 -13.09
C PHE A 570 -12.19 -6.75 -12.66
N SER A 571 -12.38 -5.47 -12.33
CA SER A 571 -11.30 -4.63 -11.81
C SER A 571 -10.71 -5.18 -10.49
N ALA A 572 -11.52 -5.88 -9.70
CA ALA A 572 -11.05 -6.59 -8.51
C ALA A 572 -10.19 -7.84 -8.81
N LEU A 573 -10.15 -8.29 -10.08
CA LEU A 573 -9.33 -9.40 -10.58
C LEU A 573 -8.07 -8.93 -11.32
N ASP A 574 -7.77 -7.63 -11.30
CA ASP A 574 -6.69 -7.02 -12.10
C ASP A 574 -5.31 -7.62 -11.82
N SER A 575 -5.02 -8.01 -10.58
CA SER A 575 -3.75 -8.66 -10.23
C SER A 575 -3.49 -9.96 -11.01
N LEU A 576 -4.54 -10.69 -11.40
CA LEU A 576 -4.41 -11.94 -12.14
C LEU A 576 -3.78 -11.75 -13.52
N ARG A 577 -3.86 -10.54 -14.11
CA ARG A 577 -3.22 -10.22 -15.40
C ARG A 577 -1.72 -10.41 -15.36
N HIS A 578 -1.11 -10.36 -14.17
CA HIS A 578 0.32 -10.54 -13.97
C HIS A 578 0.70 -12.01 -13.74
N VAL A 579 -0.27 -12.90 -13.53
CA VAL A 579 -0.07 -14.35 -13.34
C VAL A 579 -0.13 -15.05 -14.69
N LYS A 580 0.98 -15.02 -15.43
CA LYS A 580 1.02 -15.48 -16.84
C LYS A 580 0.86 -16.98 -17.04
N GLN A 581 0.93 -17.77 -15.97
CA GLN A 581 0.77 -19.22 -16.00
C GLN A 581 -0.67 -19.69 -15.75
N LEU A 582 -1.59 -18.77 -15.42
CA LEU A 582 -2.96 -19.12 -15.09
C LEU A 582 -3.67 -19.75 -16.31
N LYS A 583 -4.07 -21.02 -16.17
CA LYS A 583 -4.78 -21.83 -17.16
C LYS A 583 -6.23 -22.10 -16.77
N VAL A 584 -6.52 -22.21 -15.48
CA VAL A 584 -7.86 -22.50 -14.96
C VAL A 584 -8.26 -21.42 -13.97
N LEU A 585 -9.42 -20.81 -14.20
CA LEU A 585 -9.99 -19.80 -13.31
C LEU A 585 -11.47 -20.11 -13.07
N ASP A 586 -11.84 -20.32 -11.82
CA ASP A 586 -13.24 -20.40 -11.41
C ASP A 586 -13.60 -19.16 -10.58
N VAL A 587 -14.49 -18.32 -11.10
CA VAL A 587 -15.06 -17.14 -10.43
C VAL A 587 -16.57 -17.26 -10.31
N SER A 588 -17.12 -18.47 -10.42
CA SER A 588 -18.56 -18.74 -10.35
C SER A 588 -19.16 -18.31 -9.02
N HIS A 589 -20.46 -18.04 -9.00
CA HIS A 589 -21.19 -17.67 -7.78
C HIS A 589 -20.57 -16.51 -6.98
N ASN A 590 -20.11 -15.46 -7.68
CA ASN A 590 -19.71 -14.18 -7.10
C ASN A 590 -20.81 -13.13 -7.33
N HIS A 591 -20.47 -11.84 -7.28
CA HIS A 591 -21.40 -10.72 -7.51
C HIS A 591 -20.98 -9.86 -8.70
N ILE A 592 -20.26 -10.44 -9.68
CA ILE A 592 -19.70 -9.69 -10.81
C ILE A 592 -20.85 -9.20 -11.69
N GLY A 593 -20.88 -7.89 -11.94
CA GLY A 593 -21.91 -7.23 -12.76
C GLY A 593 -23.16 -6.79 -11.99
N LYS A 594 -23.22 -7.02 -10.67
CA LYS A 594 -24.35 -6.58 -9.83
C LYS A 594 -24.52 -5.06 -9.77
N HIS A 595 -23.43 -4.31 -9.96
CA HIS A 595 -23.44 -2.85 -9.94
C HIS A 595 -22.83 -2.32 -11.24
N SER A 596 -23.49 -1.32 -11.84
CA SER A 596 -22.99 -0.65 -13.05
C SER A 596 -21.76 0.22 -12.81
N VAL A 597 -21.47 0.53 -11.53
CA VAL A 597 -20.28 1.25 -11.09
C VAL A 597 -19.61 0.40 -10.02
N ASP A 598 -18.30 0.21 -10.15
CA ASP A 598 -17.50 -0.42 -9.12
C ASP A 598 -17.47 0.48 -7.87
N THR A 599 -18.40 0.28 -6.94
CA THR A 599 -18.43 0.97 -5.64
C THR A 599 -17.27 0.57 -4.73
N THR A 600 -16.56 -0.50 -5.08
CA THR A 600 -15.39 -1.02 -4.37
C THR A 600 -14.08 -0.51 -4.95
N ARG A 601 -14.13 0.44 -5.89
CA ARG A 601 -12.98 1.09 -6.53
C ARG A 601 -11.93 1.65 -5.55
N TYR A 602 -12.34 2.04 -4.34
CA TYR A 602 -11.42 2.52 -3.30
C TYR A 602 -10.97 1.43 -2.31
N LEU A 603 -11.55 0.22 -2.39
CA LEU A 603 -11.16 -0.95 -1.61
C LEU A 603 -10.07 -1.77 -2.31
N CYS A 604 -9.83 -1.54 -3.60
CA CYS A 604 -8.84 -2.26 -4.40
C CYS A 604 -7.94 -1.26 -5.13
N SER A 605 -6.62 -1.48 -5.11
CA SER A 605 -5.64 -0.55 -5.69
C SER A 605 -5.56 -0.63 -7.23
N SER A 606 -6.61 -1.07 -7.93
CA SER A 606 -6.52 -1.41 -9.36
C SER A 606 -6.26 -0.18 -10.25
N PRO A 607 -5.15 -0.17 -11.03
CA PRO A 607 -4.87 0.86 -12.03
C PRO A 607 -5.86 0.93 -13.20
N LEU A 608 -6.68 -0.10 -13.43
CA LEU A 608 -7.69 -0.12 -14.51
C LEU A 608 -8.71 1.01 -14.41
N SER A 609 -8.87 1.56 -13.22
CA SER A 609 -9.86 2.58 -12.95
C SER A 609 -9.60 3.92 -13.67
N ASN A 610 -8.36 4.16 -14.15
CA ASN A 610 -7.94 5.39 -14.84
C ASN A 610 -7.17 5.14 -16.15
N SER A 611 -7.08 3.90 -16.64
CA SER A 611 -6.24 3.59 -17.80
C SER A 611 -7.02 3.63 -19.12
N GLU A 612 -6.62 4.50 -20.04
CA GLU A 612 -6.89 4.34 -21.47
C GLU A 612 -5.91 3.29 -22.02
N LEU A 613 -6.33 2.02 -22.03
CA LEU A 613 -5.52 0.95 -22.62
C LEU A 613 -5.68 0.94 -24.14
N GLY A 614 -4.59 0.75 -24.88
CA GLY A 614 -4.62 0.63 -26.34
C GLY A 614 -5.52 -0.52 -26.80
N GLN A 615 -6.29 -0.28 -27.87
CA GLN A 615 -7.18 -1.27 -28.48
C GLN A 615 -6.37 -2.25 -29.36
N ASP A 616 -6.52 -3.55 -29.08
CA ASP A 616 -6.06 -4.62 -29.98
C ASP A 616 -7.08 -4.85 -31.11
N ASP A 617 -6.81 -5.81 -32.00
CA ASP A 617 -7.68 -6.08 -33.15
C ASP A 617 -9.07 -6.58 -32.75
N VAL A 618 -9.23 -7.23 -31.58
CA VAL A 618 -10.54 -7.60 -31.01
C VAL A 618 -11.29 -6.33 -30.57
N GLY A 619 -10.58 -5.40 -29.93
CA GLY A 619 -11.08 -4.07 -29.55
C GLY A 619 -11.59 -3.25 -30.74
N LYS A 620 -10.93 -3.35 -31.90
CA LYS A 620 -11.33 -2.68 -33.14
C LYS A 620 -12.53 -3.33 -33.83
N GLN A 621 -12.65 -4.66 -33.76
CA GLN A 621 -13.72 -5.40 -34.43
C GLN A 621 -15.08 -5.26 -33.71
N ASN A 622 -15.09 -5.20 -32.37
CA ASN A 622 -16.32 -5.13 -31.57
C ASN A 622 -16.28 -4.01 -30.50
N PRO A 623 -16.17 -2.72 -30.89
CA PRO A 623 -15.99 -1.61 -29.96
C PRO A 623 -17.16 -1.42 -28.98
N GLY A 624 -18.39 -1.76 -29.38
CA GLY A 624 -19.57 -1.67 -28.51
C GLY A 624 -19.55 -2.65 -27.34
N LEU A 625 -19.16 -3.91 -27.58
CA LEU A 625 -19.05 -4.93 -26.53
C LEU A 625 -17.86 -4.67 -25.61
N VAL A 626 -16.74 -4.21 -26.17
CA VAL A 626 -15.55 -3.81 -25.40
C VAL A 626 -15.88 -2.62 -24.49
N THR A 627 -16.68 -1.66 -24.96
CA THR A 627 -17.13 -0.53 -24.13
C THR A 627 -18.06 -1.00 -23.01
N LYS A 628 -18.94 -1.97 -23.30
CA LYS A 628 -19.88 -2.53 -22.31
C LYS A 628 -19.18 -3.37 -21.24
N TYR A 629 -18.20 -4.17 -21.62
CA TYR A 629 -17.47 -5.11 -20.78
C TYR A 629 -15.99 -4.73 -20.65
N TRP A 630 -15.71 -3.44 -20.49
CA TRP A 630 -14.35 -2.88 -20.55
C TRP A 630 -13.41 -3.47 -19.50
N ASP A 631 -13.88 -3.59 -18.26
CA ASP A 631 -13.09 -4.16 -17.16
C ASP A 631 -12.78 -5.64 -17.42
N ALA A 632 -13.77 -6.41 -17.86
CA ALA A 632 -13.60 -7.80 -18.24
C ALA A 632 -12.62 -7.96 -19.41
N TYR A 633 -12.74 -7.12 -20.44
CA TYR A 633 -11.83 -7.09 -21.58
C TYR A 633 -10.39 -6.88 -21.14
N CYS A 634 -10.15 -5.88 -20.29
CA CYS A 634 -8.80 -5.53 -19.83
C CYS A 634 -8.13 -6.66 -19.04
N VAL A 635 -8.90 -7.39 -18.24
CA VAL A 635 -8.38 -8.52 -17.47
C VAL A 635 -8.20 -9.75 -18.35
N LEU A 636 -9.25 -10.18 -19.04
CA LEU A 636 -9.28 -11.47 -19.73
C LEU A 636 -8.33 -11.55 -20.92
N ARG A 637 -8.12 -10.45 -21.66
CA ARG A 637 -7.23 -10.45 -22.85
C ARG A 637 -5.77 -10.74 -22.51
N ASP A 638 -5.37 -10.46 -21.28
CA ASP A 638 -3.99 -10.65 -20.80
C ASP A 638 -3.76 -12.07 -20.22
N LEU A 639 -4.82 -12.88 -20.13
CA LEU A 639 -4.82 -14.24 -19.60
C LEU A 639 -4.85 -15.29 -20.72
N ASN A 640 -4.15 -16.41 -20.51
CA ASN A 640 -4.12 -17.54 -21.43
C ASN A 640 -4.94 -18.73 -20.88
N LEU A 641 -6.19 -18.48 -20.48
CA LEU A 641 -7.03 -19.50 -19.87
C LEU A 641 -7.42 -20.60 -20.86
N LYS A 642 -7.47 -21.83 -20.35
CA LYS A 642 -8.04 -23.04 -20.98
C LYS A 642 -9.40 -23.39 -20.39
N GLN A 643 -9.65 -23.07 -19.12
CA GLN A 643 -10.93 -23.23 -18.44
C GLN A 643 -11.30 -21.95 -17.69
N LEU A 644 -12.55 -21.52 -17.85
CA LEU A 644 -13.15 -20.42 -17.12
C LEU A 644 -14.55 -20.81 -16.66
N ASP A 645 -14.83 -20.67 -15.38
CA ASP A 645 -16.17 -20.83 -14.82
C ASP A 645 -16.63 -19.48 -14.25
N ILE A 646 -17.75 -18.96 -14.74
CA ILE A 646 -18.33 -17.66 -14.37
C ILE A 646 -19.83 -17.75 -14.04
N ALA A 647 -20.44 -18.93 -14.21
CA ALA A 647 -21.83 -19.19 -13.90
C ALA A 647 -22.23 -18.67 -12.50
N GLY A 648 -23.46 -18.19 -12.37
CA GLY A 648 -23.98 -17.68 -11.09
C GLY A 648 -23.58 -16.23 -10.73
N ASN A 649 -22.86 -15.53 -11.59
CA ASN A 649 -22.70 -14.07 -11.52
C ASN A 649 -23.79 -13.34 -12.32
N GLU A 650 -24.14 -12.11 -11.93
CA GLU A 650 -25.13 -11.28 -12.64
C GLU A 650 -24.71 -10.90 -14.07
N ILE A 651 -23.39 -10.80 -14.33
CA ILE A 651 -22.86 -10.56 -15.67
C ILE A 651 -23.00 -11.78 -16.58
N ALA A 652 -23.17 -12.98 -16.02
CA ALA A 652 -23.20 -14.22 -16.78
C ALA A 652 -24.46 -14.28 -17.66
N GLY A 653 -24.28 -14.63 -18.93
CA GLY A 653 -25.33 -14.72 -19.93
C GLY A 653 -24.75 -14.92 -21.32
N GLU A 654 -25.58 -15.32 -22.29
CA GLU A 654 -25.13 -15.71 -23.63
C GLU A 654 -24.27 -14.65 -24.34
N GLU A 655 -24.65 -13.36 -24.21
CA GLU A 655 -23.89 -12.24 -24.78
C GLU A 655 -22.48 -12.14 -24.18
N PHE A 656 -22.38 -12.27 -22.85
CA PHE A 656 -21.09 -12.22 -22.16
C PHE A 656 -20.25 -13.46 -22.46
N SER A 657 -20.84 -14.65 -22.47
CA SER A 657 -20.15 -15.89 -22.86
C SER A 657 -19.60 -15.82 -24.28
N SER A 658 -20.38 -15.28 -25.23
CA SER A 658 -19.90 -15.03 -26.60
C SER A 658 -18.74 -14.03 -26.61
N PHE A 659 -18.81 -12.98 -25.81
CA PHE A 659 -17.73 -11.99 -25.68
C PHE A 659 -16.45 -12.63 -25.11
N VAL A 660 -16.54 -13.43 -24.06
CA VAL A 660 -15.41 -14.17 -23.47
C VAL A 660 -14.72 -15.06 -24.51
N LEU A 661 -15.49 -15.79 -25.32
CA LEU A 661 -14.94 -16.68 -26.35
C LEU A 661 -14.19 -15.95 -27.47
N GLN A 662 -14.46 -14.66 -27.67
CA GLN A 662 -13.74 -13.79 -28.60
C GLN A 662 -12.45 -13.23 -27.99
N VAL A 663 -12.49 -12.87 -26.70
CA VAL A 663 -11.35 -12.25 -25.99
C VAL A 663 -10.32 -13.27 -25.53
N VAL A 664 -10.75 -14.50 -25.20
CA VAL A 664 -9.89 -15.59 -24.71
C VAL A 664 -9.87 -16.73 -25.75
N PRO A 665 -9.07 -16.62 -26.82
CA PRO A 665 -9.15 -17.55 -27.95
C PRO A 665 -8.74 -18.98 -27.60
N LYS A 666 -7.86 -19.16 -26.61
CA LYS A 666 -7.35 -20.46 -26.14
C LYS A 666 -8.32 -21.19 -25.19
N LEU A 667 -9.45 -20.59 -24.85
CA LEU A 667 -10.42 -21.18 -23.94
C LEU A 667 -11.04 -22.45 -24.56
N VAL A 668 -10.93 -23.55 -23.84
CA VAL A 668 -11.46 -24.87 -24.22
C VAL A 668 -12.78 -25.15 -23.49
N TRP A 669 -12.86 -24.76 -22.22
CA TRP A 669 -14.00 -25.00 -21.33
C TRP A 669 -14.54 -23.68 -20.79
N LEU A 670 -15.84 -23.45 -20.95
CA LEU A 670 -16.56 -22.32 -20.35
C LEU A 670 -17.77 -22.87 -19.60
N ASP A 671 -17.85 -22.64 -18.29
CA ASP A 671 -18.92 -23.13 -17.42
C ASP A 671 -19.13 -24.66 -17.55
N GLY A 672 -18.03 -25.41 -17.54
CA GLY A 672 -17.99 -26.86 -17.76
C GLY A 672 -18.36 -27.33 -19.19
N GLN A 673 -18.73 -26.45 -20.11
CA GLN A 673 -19.06 -26.81 -21.49
C GLN A 673 -17.83 -26.71 -22.40
N LYS A 674 -17.60 -27.74 -23.20
CA LYS A 674 -16.52 -27.73 -24.20
C LYS A 674 -16.92 -26.84 -25.36
N LYS A 675 -16.03 -25.92 -25.76
CA LYS A 675 -16.18 -25.15 -27.00
C LYS A 675 -16.28 -26.11 -28.18
N LEU A 676 -17.44 -26.19 -28.82
CA LEU A 676 -17.61 -26.90 -30.09
C LEU A 676 -16.83 -26.10 -31.14
N GLY A 677 -15.81 -26.72 -31.75
CA GLY A 677 -15.05 -26.09 -32.83
C GLY A 677 -15.95 -25.80 -34.02
N ASN A 678 -15.83 -24.60 -34.59
CA ASN A 678 -16.29 -24.32 -35.96
C ASN A 678 -15.31 -24.90 -36.97
#